data_AF-A0A7G2DQ77-F1
#
_entry.id   AF-A0A7G2DQ77-F1
#
_cell.length_a   1.000
_cell.length_b   1.000
_cell.length_c   1.000
_cell.angle_alpha   90.00
_cell.angle_beta   90.00
_cell.angle_gamma   90.00
#
_symmetry.space_group_name_H-M   'P 1'
#
loop_
_entity.id
_entity.type
_entity.pdbx_description
1 polymer ?
#
loop_
_entity_poly.entity_id
_entity_poly.type
_entity_poly.pdbx_seq_one_letter_code
_entity_poly.pdbx_strand_id
1 'polypeptide(L)'
;MTKSAITFPLIFTLLTFIDVSSSASIVFNVVSFGAKPDGVTDSTAAFLKAWQGACGSAASATVVVPTGTFLLKVITFGGPCKSKITFQVTGTVVAPEDYRTFGNSGSWILFNKVNRFSLVGGTFDARGSGFWSCRKSGQNCPPGVRSISFNSAKDVIISGVKSMNSQVSHMTLNGCTNVAVRNIRLVAPGDSPNTDGFTVQFSTGVTLTGSTVQTGDDCVAIGQGTRNFLITKLACGPGHGVSNIAFTHSGHNSYDDVMTGSIGSLAKQLNEDGVENVTVSSSVFTGSQNGVRIKSWARPSTGFVRNVFFQNLIMRNVQNPIIIDQNYCPSNQGCPTEHSGVKITQVTYKNIQGTSATQEAMKLVCSKSNPCTGITLQDIKLTYNKGTPATSLCFNAVGKNLGLHSTEISCNLFFFFSLFFHHIGLNLYKKSGNHREVRVFHFQAGSVITKHGLLEKSSRILQTKLASFRFGRKSCYSRSLCNLREKHTMSSLVPVMEKQESVRGNSVEEQQSLRCVGAENQVRKGRALDKQVSFLAVNVVEKHGIKGRAMEKQERAMERQRSFRGFVEKQKSFRVVMERQLSFMNVGGERKKKTDSPGKRGDSPLHLAARTGNLGKVMELIRACNGIEELKELSSKQNLEGETPLYSAAENGHSLVVEEMLKHMDLDTASVKARNGFDPFHVAAKQGHIEALKKLLETFPNLAMTVDLSCTTALHTAASQGHTDVVNLLLKTDSHLAKIAKNNGKTALHSAARMGHREVVKSLIGNDASIGFRTDKKGQTALHMAVKGQNEGIVLELVKPDPAILSVEDSKGNTPLHTATNKGRIKIVRCLVSFDGINLNAMNKAGDTALDIAEKIGNPELVSVLKEAGAATAKDLGKPRNPAKQLNQTVSDIKHEVQSQLQQSRQTGVRVRRIAKRLKKLHINGLNNAINSATVVAVLIATVAFAAIFTIPGQYEEDRTKGLLLLGEARIAGKAPFLVFFIFDSLALFISLAVVVVQTSVVVIEQKAKKNLVFVINKLMWLACLFISVAFVSLSFIVVGKEDIWLAICATIIGGTIMLTTIGAMCYCVVMHRIEESKLKSLRKERSKSKSFSLSHMPSESEILNGEFNKRMYAL
;
A
#
# COMPACT_ATOMS: atom_id res chain seq x y z
N MET A 1 77.25 -34.91 -37.46
CA MET A 1 77.11 -35.98 -38.48
C MET A 1 75.94 -36.87 -38.07
N THR A 2 75.22 -37.50 -39.03
CA THR A 2 74.43 -38.77 -38.90
C THR A 2 73.48 -39.02 -37.71
N LYS A 3 72.29 -39.65 -37.83
CA LYS A 3 71.33 -39.93 -38.94
C LYS A 3 70.12 -40.64 -38.28
N SER A 4 68.87 -40.37 -38.70
CA SER A 4 67.61 -41.01 -38.20
C SER A 4 67.28 -40.76 -36.70
N ALA A 5 66.06 -40.64 -36.16
CA ALA A 5 64.65 -40.85 -36.56
C ALA A 5 63.95 -42.05 -35.86
N ILE A 6 62.65 -41.85 -35.54
CA ILE A 6 61.61 -42.81 -35.10
C ILE A 6 61.38 -42.98 -33.56
N THR A 7 60.08 -43.02 -33.20
CA THR A 7 59.40 -43.43 -31.94
C THR A 7 59.54 -42.64 -30.61
N PHE A 8 58.38 -42.18 -30.12
CA PHE A 8 57.98 -42.12 -28.68
C PHE A 8 58.18 -43.50 -28.01
N PRO A 9 58.53 -43.61 -26.71
CA PRO A 9 57.57 -43.23 -25.64
C PRO A 9 58.18 -42.68 -24.33
N LEU A 10 57.49 -41.72 -23.68
CA LEU A 10 57.77 -41.37 -22.26
C LEU A 10 56.61 -40.62 -21.55
N ILE A 11 55.41 -41.21 -21.55
CA ILE A 11 54.28 -40.78 -20.70
C ILE A 11 53.62 -42.00 -20.06
N PHE A 12 54.29 -42.64 -19.08
CA PHE A 12 53.63 -43.59 -18.18
C PHE A 12 54.47 -43.92 -16.92
N THR A 13 54.36 -43.12 -15.84
CA THR A 13 54.59 -43.53 -14.43
C THR A 13 54.34 -42.36 -13.43
N LEU A 14 53.14 -41.77 -13.41
CA LEU A 14 52.61 -41.13 -12.18
C LEU A 14 51.08 -40.95 -12.26
N LEU A 15 50.35 -42.07 -12.24
CA LEU A 15 48.89 -42.08 -12.43
C LEU A 15 48.15 -42.84 -11.30
N THR A 16 48.42 -42.46 -10.05
CA THR A 16 47.64 -42.84 -8.86
C THR A 16 47.62 -41.68 -7.85
N PHE A 17 46.57 -41.61 -7.03
CA PHE A 17 46.43 -40.70 -5.87
C PHE A 17 46.51 -39.18 -6.14
N ILE A 18 45.65 -38.68 -7.04
CA ILE A 18 44.87 -37.49 -6.69
C ILE A 18 43.59 -37.99 -6.03
N ASP A 19 43.56 -38.01 -4.70
CA ASP A 19 42.33 -38.30 -3.96
C ASP A 19 41.33 -37.17 -4.16
N VAL A 20 40.42 -37.36 -5.13
CA VAL A 20 39.17 -36.61 -5.19
C VAL A 20 38.35 -37.02 -3.97
N SER A 21 38.63 -36.34 -2.86
CA SER A 21 37.98 -36.49 -1.56
C SER A 21 36.52 -36.07 -1.65
N SER A 22 35.71 -36.96 -2.21
CA SER A 22 34.26 -36.96 -2.10
C SER A 22 33.94 -37.00 -0.62
N SER A 23 33.55 -35.86 -0.05
CA SER A 23 33.26 -35.75 1.37
C SER A 23 32.04 -36.62 1.68
N ALA A 24 32.29 -37.81 2.23
CA ALA A 24 31.28 -38.82 2.48
C ALA A 24 30.15 -38.23 3.33
N SER A 25 28.98 -38.04 2.70
CA SER A 25 27.81 -37.47 3.37
C SER A 25 27.27 -38.52 4.34
N ILE A 26 27.18 -38.18 5.64
CA ILE A 26 26.78 -39.14 6.67
C ILE A 26 25.31 -39.52 6.42
N VAL A 27 25.05 -40.82 6.22
CA VAL A 27 23.73 -41.34 5.84
C VAL A 27 22.92 -41.71 7.07
N PHE A 28 21.72 -41.15 7.17
CA PHE A 28 20.72 -41.44 8.21
C PHE A 28 19.50 -42.10 7.56
N ASN A 29 19.52 -43.43 7.43
CA ASN A 29 18.39 -44.20 6.90
C ASN A 29 17.28 -44.30 7.95
N VAL A 30 16.07 -43.84 7.64
CA VAL A 30 14.93 -43.84 8.59
C VAL A 30 14.56 -45.24 9.11
N VAL A 31 14.80 -46.30 8.32
CA VAL A 31 14.54 -47.69 8.73
C VAL A 31 15.46 -48.09 9.89
N SER A 32 16.72 -47.65 9.87
CA SER A 32 17.69 -47.86 10.96
C SER A 32 17.30 -47.15 12.27
N PHE A 33 16.33 -46.23 12.23
CA PHE A 33 15.75 -45.57 13.41
C PHE A 33 14.35 -46.12 13.79
N GLY A 34 13.91 -47.21 13.14
CA GLY A 34 12.66 -47.92 13.44
C GLY A 34 11.48 -47.63 12.52
N ALA A 35 11.66 -46.93 11.39
CA ALA A 35 10.59 -46.72 10.42
C ALA A 35 10.26 -48.03 9.67
N LYS A 36 8.97 -48.35 9.50
CA LYS A 36 8.56 -49.54 8.73
C LYS A 36 7.99 -49.14 7.36
N PRO A 37 8.36 -49.85 6.27
CA PRO A 37 7.89 -49.57 4.91
C PRO A 37 6.49 -50.12 4.59
N ASP A 38 5.63 -50.31 5.60
CA ASP A 38 4.32 -51.00 5.50
C ASP A 38 3.12 -50.07 5.18
N GLY A 39 3.28 -48.76 5.30
CA GLY A 39 2.21 -47.77 5.11
C GLY A 39 1.16 -47.71 6.23
N VAL A 40 1.37 -48.41 7.34
CA VAL A 40 0.41 -48.57 8.45
C VAL A 40 1.05 -48.24 9.81
N THR A 41 2.32 -48.57 10.02
CA THR A 41 3.05 -48.26 11.25
C THR A 41 3.52 -46.80 11.24
N ASP A 42 3.11 -46.05 12.27
CA ASP A 42 3.52 -44.66 12.48
C ASP A 42 5.05 -44.51 12.59
N SER A 43 5.67 -44.02 11.52
CA SER A 43 7.12 -43.85 11.40
C SER A 43 7.59 -42.45 11.84
N THR A 44 6.70 -41.61 12.38
CA THR A 44 6.99 -40.21 12.75
C THR A 44 8.19 -40.09 13.71
N ALA A 45 8.26 -40.94 14.73
CA ALA A 45 9.35 -40.93 15.70
C ALA A 45 10.70 -41.32 15.09
N ALA A 46 10.73 -42.27 14.14
CA ALA A 46 11.94 -42.70 13.47
C ALA A 46 12.48 -41.62 12.52
N PHE A 47 11.59 -40.95 11.77
CA PHE A 47 11.95 -39.81 10.91
C PHE A 47 12.49 -38.63 11.74
N LEU A 48 11.93 -38.36 12.92
CA LEU A 48 12.45 -37.33 13.83
C LEU A 48 13.84 -37.68 14.39
N LYS A 49 14.09 -38.93 14.78
CA LYS A 49 15.42 -39.39 15.23
C LYS A 49 16.48 -39.27 14.12
N ALA A 50 16.16 -39.73 12.91
CA ALA A 50 17.02 -39.59 11.74
C ALA A 50 17.33 -38.12 11.41
N TRP A 51 16.32 -37.24 11.50
CA TRP A 51 16.51 -35.79 11.33
C TRP A 51 17.39 -35.16 12.40
N GLN A 52 17.19 -35.51 13.67
CA GLN A 52 18.00 -34.99 14.78
C GLN A 52 19.48 -35.34 14.60
N GLY A 53 19.80 -36.58 14.22
CA GLY A 53 21.15 -37.00 13.88
C GLY A 53 21.75 -36.20 12.71
N ALA A 54 21.02 -36.11 11.58
CA ALA A 54 21.47 -35.37 10.41
C ALA A 54 21.65 -33.86 10.66
N CYS A 55 20.77 -33.25 11.44
CA CYS A 55 20.81 -31.81 11.76
C CYS A 55 21.86 -31.46 12.82
N GLY A 56 22.16 -32.40 13.71
CA GLY A 56 23.26 -32.33 14.67
C GLY A 56 24.65 -32.63 14.09
N SER A 57 24.74 -33.18 12.88
CA SER A 57 26.00 -33.55 12.21
C SER A 57 26.87 -32.33 11.86
N ALA A 58 28.18 -32.41 12.14
CA ALA A 58 29.15 -31.42 11.70
C ALA A 58 29.49 -31.54 10.20
N ALA A 59 29.56 -32.77 9.68
CA ALA A 59 29.71 -33.05 8.24
C ALA A 59 28.36 -32.95 7.52
N SER A 60 28.38 -32.77 6.19
CA SER A 60 27.19 -32.86 5.35
C SER A 60 26.46 -34.19 5.59
N ALA A 61 25.13 -34.16 5.70
CA ALA A 61 24.33 -35.33 6.04
C ALA A 61 23.24 -35.59 5.00
N THR A 62 22.88 -36.86 4.83
CA THR A 62 21.79 -37.31 3.97
C THR A 62 20.80 -38.13 4.78
N VAL A 63 19.59 -37.62 5.01
CA VAL A 63 18.47 -38.44 5.49
C VAL A 63 17.92 -39.23 4.31
N VAL A 64 17.85 -40.55 4.43
CA VAL A 64 17.37 -41.45 3.37
C VAL A 64 16.07 -42.11 3.79
N VAL A 65 15.04 -41.94 2.95
CA VAL A 65 13.79 -42.70 2.98
C VAL A 65 13.84 -43.68 1.81
N PRO A 66 14.06 -44.99 2.04
CA PRO A 66 14.22 -45.98 0.97
C PRO A 66 12.88 -46.27 0.26
N THR A 67 12.88 -47.22 -0.67
CA THR A 67 11.67 -47.78 -1.27
C THR A 67 10.77 -48.43 -0.22
N GLY A 68 9.46 -48.24 -0.34
CA GLY A 68 8.47 -48.65 0.66
C GLY A 68 7.41 -47.57 0.87
N THR A 69 6.41 -47.85 1.71
CA THR A 69 5.36 -46.89 2.08
C THR A 69 5.51 -46.53 3.56
N PHE A 70 5.58 -45.24 3.91
CA PHE A 70 5.82 -44.82 5.30
C PHE A 70 4.67 -43.92 5.79
N LEU A 71 3.95 -44.36 6.82
CA LEU A 71 2.91 -43.54 7.46
C LEU A 71 3.57 -42.49 8.36
N LEU A 72 3.27 -41.20 8.14
CA LEU A 72 3.67 -40.10 9.02
C LEU A 72 2.46 -39.30 9.47
N LYS A 73 2.34 -39.06 10.78
CA LYS A 73 1.44 -38.03 11.33
C LYS A 73 2.02 -36.64 11.09
N VAL A 74 1.42 -35.59 11.69
CA VAL A 74 1.96 -34.23 11.68
C VAL A 74 3.42 -34.24 12.18
N ILE A 75 4.34 -33.72 11.35
CA ILE A 75 5.79 -33.75 11.62
C ILE A 75 6.45 -32.41 11.29
N THR A 76 7.35 -31.96 12.18
CA THR A 76 8.13 -30.72 12.00
C THR A 76 9.62 -30.99 12.06
N PHE A 77 10.30 -30.74 10.93
CA PHE A 77 11.75 -30.79 10.78
C PHE A 77 12.33 -29.39 11.07
N GLY A 78 12.79 -29.20 12.31
CA GLY A 78 13.36 -27.94 12.79
C GLY A 78 14.84 -27.76 12.46
N GLY A 79 15.22 -26.53 12.11
CA GLY A 79 16.61 -26.04 12.08
C GLY A 79 16.81 -24.82 12.99
N PRO A 80 17.97 -24.14 12.93
CA PRO A 80 19.03 -24.31 11.93
C PRO A 80 19.91 -25.53 12.18
N CYS A 81 20.36 -26.17 11.10
CA CYS A 81 21.25 -27.33 11.15
C CYS A 81 22.71 -26.93 10.92
N LYS A 82 23.65 -27.66 11.53
CA LYS A 82 25.08 -27.28 11.53
C LYS A 82 25.71 -27.32 10.14
N SER A 83 25.42 -28.36 9.35
CA SER A 83 26.00 -28.61 8.02
C SER A 83 25.00 -28.36 6.88
N LYS A 84 25.21 -28.98 5.71
CA LYS A 84 24.22 -29.11 4.62
C LYS A 84 23.47 -30.43 4.80
N ILE A 85 22.14 -30.41 4.68
CA ILE A 85 21.32 -31.63 4.67
C ILE A 85 20.72 -31.87 3.29
N THR A 86 20.83 -33.12 2.83
CA THR A 86 19.99 -33.68 1.76
C THR A 86 18.93 -34.59 2.40
N PHE A 87 17.67 -34.43 2.03
CA PHE A 87 16.57 -35.32 2.41
C PHE A 87 16.13 -36.04 1.14
N GLN A 88 16.59 -37.29 0.99
CA GLN A 88 16.42 -38.09 -0.21
C GLN A 88 15.32 -39.11 0.02
N VAL A 89 14.27 -39.04 -0.80
CA VAL A 89 13.11 -39.94 -0.72
C VAL A 89 13.03 -40.76 -2.00
N THR A 90 12.98 -42.08 -1.84
CA THR A 90 12.85 -43.02 -2.95
C THR A 90 11.47 -43.68 -2.95
N GLY A 91 10.92 -43.97 -1.77
CA GLY A 91 9.58 -44.53 -1.59
C GLY A 91 8.45 -43.50 -1.56
N THR A 92 7.32 -43.91 -0.97
CA THR A 92 6.13 -43.11 -0.77
C THR A 92 5.93 -42.80 0.71
N VAL A 93 5.64 -41.55 1.03
CA VAL A 93 5.22 -41.10 2.35
C VAL A 93 3.70 -40.88 2.28
N VAL A 94 2.96 -41.46 3.22
CA VAL A 94 1.49 -41.36 3.29
C VAL A 94 1.05 -40.73 4.60
N ALA A 95 -0.03 -39.94 4.55
CA ALA A 95 -0.66 -39.37 5.73
C ALA A 95 -1.76 -40.30 6.29
N PRO A 96 -2.18 -40.14 7.56
CA PRO A 96 -3.36 -40.80 8.11
C PRO A 96 -4.61 -40.65 7.24
N GLU A 97 -5.42 -41.71 7.22
CA GLU A 97 -6.68 -41.78 6.47
C GLU A 97 -7.81 -40.97 7.13
N ASP A 98 -7.83 -40.92 8.47
CA ASP A 98 -8.65 -39.96 9.19
C ASP A 98 -8.04 -38.55 9.11
N TYR A 99 -8.65 -37.73 8.25
CA TYR A 99 -8.35 -36.32 8.04
C TYR A 99 -8.58 -35.43 9.29
N ARG A 100 -9.18 -35.95 10.37
CA ARG A 100 -9.37 -35.22 11.63
C ARG A 100 -8.12 -35.27 12.52
N THR A 101 -7.27 -36.30 12.38
CA THR A 101 -6.04 -36.49 13.18
C THR A 101 -5.03 -35.33 13.11
N PHE A 102 -5.09 -34.50 12.07
CA PHE A 102 -4.19 -33.36 11.89
C PHE A 102 -4.58 -32.13 12.73
N GLY A 103 -5.83 -32.06 13.21
CA GLY A 103 -6.36 -30.95 14.01
C GLY A 103 -6.05 -29.57 13.41
N ASN A 104 -5.68 -28.62 14.26
CA ASN A 104 -5.33 -27.25 13.88
C ASN A 104 -3.82 -27.04 13.59
N SER A 105 -3.08 -28.11 13.23
CA SER A 105 -1.63 -28.01 12.95
C SER A 105 -1.29 -27.16 11.73
N GLY A 106 -2.20 -27.07 10.74
CA GLY A 106 -2.06 -26.23 9.56
C GLY A 106 -0.93 -26.61 8.59
N SER A 107 -0.25 -27.75 8.79
CA SER A 107 0.71 -28.38 7.87
C SER A 107 0.93 -29.84 8.30
N TRP A 108 0.96 -30.77 7.35
CA TRP A 108 1.31 -32.17 7.59
C TRP A 108 2.83 -32.33 7.77
N ILE A 109 3.62 -31.90 6.78
CA ILE A 109 5.09 -31.92 6.84
C ILE A 109 5.60 -30.48 6.82
N LEU A 110 6.29 -30.06 7.89
CA LEU A 110 6.82 -28.71 8.03
C LEU A 110 8.35 -28.68 8.19
N PHE A 111 9.05 -28.07 7.24
CA PHE A 111 10.46 -27.68 7.37
C PHE A 111 10.55 -26.26 7.91
N ASN A 112 11.08 -26.07 9.12
CA ASN A 112 11.04 -24.79 9.84
C ASN A 112 12.46 -24.29 10.16
N LYS A 113 12.83 -23.09 9.70
CA LYS A 113 14.16 -22.46 9.88
C LYS A 113 15.34 -23.31 9.36
N VAL A 114 15.11 -24.14 8.36
CA VAL A 114 16.16 -24.97 7.73
C VAL A 114 17.02 -24.14 6.77
N ASN A 115 18.33 -24.36 6.79
CA ASN A 115 19.32 -23.61 6.00
C ASN A 115 20.20 -24.58 5.20
N ARG A 116 20.53 -24.24 3.95
CA ARG A 116 21.37 -25.09 3.04
C ARG A 116 20.79 -26.51 2.91
N PHE A 117 19.51 -26.56 2.55
CA PHE A 117 18.70 -27.77 2.55
C PHE A 117 18.40 -28.26 1.12
N SER A 118 18.23 -29.57 0.92
CA SER A 118 17.89 -30.15 -0.38
C SER A 118 16.91 -31.31 -0.23
N LEU A 119 15.65 -31.13 -0.65
CA LEU A 119 14.64 -32.20 -0.72
C LEU A 119 14.64 -32.81 -2.13
N VAL A 120 14.84 -34.12 -2.24
CA VAL A 120 15.07 -34.82 -3.51
C VAL A 120 14.20 -36.07 -3.62
N GLY A 121 13.38 -36.13 -4.66
CA GLY A 121 12.58 -37.32 -5.02
C GLY A 121 11.33 -37.57 -4.18
N GLY A 122 10.83 -38.79 -4.27
CA GLY A 122 9.72 -39.33 -3.46
C GLY A 122 8.31 -38.98 -3.93
N THR A 123 7.35 -39.75 -3.44
CA THR A 123 5.93 -39.41 -3.50
C THR A 123 5.40 -39.11 -2.11
N PHE A 124 4.60 -38.04 -1.97
CA PHE A 124 3.94 -37.64 -0.72
C PHE A 124 2.42 -37.59 -0.95
N ASP A 125 1.67 -38.57 -0.43
CA ASP A 125 0.21 -38.65 -0.56
C ASP A 125 -0.47 -38.24 0.75
N ALA A 126 -1.20 -37.13 0.71
CA ALA A 126 -1.86 -36.55 1.88
C ALA A 126 -3.31 -37.05 2.10
N ARG A 127 -3.79 -38.04 1.32
CA ARG A 127 -5.09 -38.70 1.45
C ARG A 127 -6.30 -37.75 1.61
N GLY A 128 -6.31 -36.63 0.90
CA GLY A 128 -7.31 -35.56 1.04
C GLY A 128 -8.76 -35.90 0.65
N SER A 129 -9.05 -37.11 0.13
CA SER A 129 -10.38 -37.51 -0.35
C SER A 129 -11.48 -37.37 0.71
N GLY A 130 -11.26 -37.88 1.93
CA GLY A 130 -12.22 -37.75 3.03
C GLY A 130 -12.46 -36.30 3.45
N PHE A 131 -11.42 -35.46 3.40
CA PHE A 131 -11.51 -34.02 3.68
C PHE A 131 -12.34 -33.28 2.62
N TRP A 132 -12.11 -33.55 1.33
CA TRP A 132 -12.89 -32.94 0.25
C TRP A 132 -14.36 -33.37 0.30
N SER A 133 -14.63 -34.64 0.59
CA SER A 133 -16.01 -35.14 0.79
C SER A 133 -16.71 -34.43 1.95
N CYS A 134 -16.00 -34.17 3.06
CA CYS A 134 -16.50 -33.33 4.15
C CYS A 134 -16.80 -31.90 3.66
N ARG A 135 -15.83 -31.22 3.04
CA ARG A 135 -16.01 -29.83 2.56
C ARG A 135 -17.18 -29.71 1.56
N LYS A 136 -17.38 -30.72 0.70
CA LYS A 136 -18.50 -30.79 -0.27
C LYS A 136 -19.87 -31.04 0.39
N SER A 137 -19.93 -31.68 1.55
CA SER A 137 -21.19 -31.96 2.26
C SER A 137 -21.70 -30.79 3.11
N GLY A 138 -20.96 -29.68 3.21
CA GLY A 138 -21.34 -28.50 4.01
C GLY A 138 -21.29 -28.73 5.53
N GLN A 139 -20.78 -29.87 5.99
CA GLN A 139 -20.66 -30.20 7.41
C GLN A 139 -19.56 -29.38 8.12
N ASN A 140 -19.54 -29.43 9.46
CA ASN A 140 -18.53 -28.78 10.29
C ASN A 140 -17.16 -29.50 10.19
N CYS A 141 -16.42 -29.20 9.13
CA CYS A 141 -15.11 -29.79 8.84
C CYS A 141 -13.97 -29.03 9.53
N PRO A 142 -12.84 -29.70 9.84
CA PRO A 142 -11.61 -29.02 10.27
C PRO A 142 -11.10 -28.05 9.17
N PRO A 143 -10.19 -27.11 9.49
CA PRO A 143 -9.64 -26.17 8.50
C PRO A 143 -8.79 -26.86 7.42
N GLY A 144 -8.35 -28.11 7.65
CA GLY A 144 -7.47 -28.87 6.76
C GLY A 144 -6.00 -28.49 6.87
N VAL A 145 -5.13 -29.30 6.27
CA VAL A 145 -3.68 -29.05 6.27
C VAL A 145 -3.05 -28.93 4.89
N ARG A 146 -1.95 -28.17 4.86
CA ARG A 146 -1.03 -28.08 3.72
C ARG A 146 -0.10 -29.29 3.72
N SER A 147 0.19 -29.87 2.56
CA SER A 147 0.96 -31.12 2.50
C SER A 147 2.43 -30.92 2.89
N ILE A 148 3.14 -30.04 2.18
CA ILE A 148 4.57 -29.74 2.44
C ILE A 148 4.76 -28.23 2.62
N SER A 149 5.25 -27.81 3.78
CA SER A 149 5.47 -26.41 4.12
C SER A 149 6.93 -26.10 4.43
N PHE A 150 7.41 -24.95 3.95
CA PHE A 150 8.70 -24.37 4.31
C PHE A 150 8.48 -23.01 4.97
N ASN A 151 8.85 -22.90 6.25
CA ASN A 151 8.77 -21.65 7.02
C ASN A 151 10.17 -21.11 7.32
N SER A 152 10.42 -19.85 6.98
CA SER A 152 11.67 -19.12 7.30
C SER A 152 12.95 -19.83 6.86
N ALA A 153 12.90 -20.59 5.77
CA ALA A 153 14.01 -21.40 5.27
C ALA A 153 14.92 -20.65 4.30
N LYS A 154 16.22 -21.00 4.25
CA LYS A 154 17.22 -20.32 3.42
C LYS A 154 18.07 -21.28 2.60
N ASP A 155 18.41 -20.90 1.37
CA ASP A 155 19.29 -21.64 0.46
C ASP A 155 18.79 -23.08 0.27
N VAL A 156 17.54 -23.20 -0.22
CA VAL A 156 16.79 -24.46 -0.31
C VAL A 156 16.69 -24.92 -1.77
N ILE A 157 16.90 -26.21 -2.01
CA ILE A 157 16.64 -26.87 -3.30
C ILE A 157 15.53 -27.91 -3.10
N ILE A 158 14.56 -27.95 -4.01
CA ILE A 158 13.50 -28.97 -4.03
C ILE A 158 13.44 -29.53 -5.46
N SER A 159 13.64 -30.85 -5.62
CA SER A 159 13.81 -31.45 -6.95
C SER A 159 13.13 -32.82 -7.09
N GLY A 160 12.35 -33.02 -8.15
CA GLY A 160 11.80 -34.33 -8.52
C GLY A 160 10.70 -34.89 -7.61
N VAL A 161 10.21 -34.10 -6.65
CA VAL A 161 9.14 -34.48 -5.72
C VAL A 161 7.81 -34.68 -6.46
N LYS A 162 7.08 -35.74 -6.12
CA LYS A 162 5.64 -35.87 -6.42
C LYS A 162 4.83 -35.63 -5.15
N SER A 163 3.84 -34.74 -5.18
CA SER A 163 2.86 -34.59 -4.10
C SER A 163 1.45 -34.84 -4.63
N MET A 164 0.66 -35.58 -3.86
CA MET A 164 -0.66 -36.09 -4.24
C MET A 164 -1.71 -35.79 -3.18
N ASN A 165 -2.94 -35.56 -3.63
CA ASN A 165 -4.16 -35.53 -2.81
C ASN A 165 -4.07 -34.61 -1.59
N SER A 166 -3.57 -33.38 -1.76
CA SER A 166 -3.47 -32.42 -0.66
C SER A 166 -4.86 -32.01 -0.14
N GLN A 167 -5.03 -31.87 1.18
CA GLN A 167 -6.29 -31.37 1.74
C GLN A 167 -6.52 -29.90 1.35
N VAL A 168 -5.47 -29.07 1.52
CA VAL A 168 -5.42 -27.67 1.06
C VAL A 168 -4.18 -27.52 0.14
N SER A 169 -3.32 -26.50 0.30
CA SER A 169 -2.13 -26.31 -0.55
C SER A 169 -1.11 -27.45 -0.49
N HIS A 170 -0.67 -27.93 -1.66
CA HIS A 170 0.35 -28.96 -1.81
C HIS A 170 1.73 -28.51 -1.32
N MET A 171 2.23 -27.34 -1.74
CA MET A 171 3.57 -26.86 -1.39
C MET A 171 3.60 -25.37 -1.03
N THR A 172 3.82 -25.05 0.24
CA THR A 172 3.86 -23.68 0.74
C THR A 172 5.28 -23.20 1.05
N LEU A 173 5.66 -22.01 0.55
CA LEU A 173 6.93 -21.31 0.82
C LEU A 173 6.65 -19.97 1.51
N ASN A 174 7.00 -19.86 2.79
CA ASN A 174 6.60 -18.75 3.65
C ASN A 174 7.83 -18.14 4.35
N GLY A 175 8.10 -16.85 4.13
CA GLY A 175 9.26 -16.16 4.71
C GLY A 175 10.62 -16.67 4.22
N CYS A 176 10.66 -17.39 3.09
CA CYS A 176 11.85 -18.11 2.63
C CYS A 176 12.76 -17.25 1.74
N THR A 177 14.06 -17.56 1.70
CA THR A 177 15.06 -16.80 0.93
C THR A 177 15.94 -17.73 0.11
N ASN A 178 16.11 -17.44 -1.19
CA ASN A 178 16.91 -18.23 -2.13
C ASN A 178 16.43 -19.70 -2.21
N VAL A 179 15.33 -19.94 -2.92
CA VAL A 179 14.69 -21.25 -3.05
C VAL A 179 14.59 -21.66 -4.52
N ALA A 180 15.12 -22.83 -4.87
CA ALA A 180 15.09 -23.39 -6.22
C ALA A 180 14.23 -24.66 -6.31
N VAL A 181 13.11 -24.56 -7.02
CA VAL A 181 12.10 -25.60 -7.23
C VAL A 181 12.23 -26.16 -8.65
N ARG A 182 12.45 -27.47 -8.80
CA ARG A 182 12.78 -28.11 -10.09
C ARG A 182 11.99 -29.40 -10.32
N ASN A 183 11.36 -29.52 -11.49
CA ASN A 183 10.75 -30.76 -12.00
C ASN A 183 9.80 -31.45 -11.00
N ILE A 184 8.98 -30.68 -10.28
CA ILE A 184 8.01 -31.19 -9.30
C ILE A 184 6.69 -31.54 -10.00
N ARG A 185 5.97 -32.56 -9.51
CA ARG A 185 4.61 -32.89 -9.93
C ARG A 185 3.64 -32.78 -8.75
N LEU A 186 2.67 -31.86 -8.85
CA LEU A 186 1.60 -31.69 -7.88
C LEU A 186 0.28 -32.16 -8.53
N VAL A 187 -0.41 -33.12 -7.89
CA VAL A 187 -1.56 -33.82 -8.49
C VAL A 187 -2.71 -33.99 -7.49
N ALA A 188 -3.88 -33.47 -7.83
CA ALA A 188 -5.17 -33.76 -7.20
C ALA A 188 -6.28 -33.77 -8.29
N PRO A 189 -7.47 -34.34 -8.01
CA PRO A 189 -8.60 -34.31 -8.94
C PRO A 189 -8.99 -32.90 -9.38
N GLY A 190 -9.56 -32.74 -10.59
CA GLY A 190 -9.94 -31.43 -11.12
C GLY A 190 -11.10 -30.74 -10.37
N ASP A 191 -11.71 -31.43 -9.42
CA ASP A 191 -12.87 -31.06 -8.62
C ASP A 191 -12.58 -31.07 -7.10
N SER A 192 -11.30 -31.13 -6.68
CA SER A 192 -10.90 -31.07 -5.27
C SER A 192 -10.77 -29.62 -4.76
N PRO A 193 -11.63 -29.17 -3.82
CA PRO A 193 -11.71 -27.76 -3.41
C PRO A 193 -10.44 -27.31 -2.66
N ASN A 194 -9.99 -26.08 -2.95
CA ASN A 194 -8.88 -25.39 -2.26
C ASN A 194 -7.52 -26.14 -2.27
N THR A 195 -7.35 -27.04 -3.23
CA THR A 195 -6.10 -27.77 -3.50
C THR A 195 -5.07 -26.93 -4.27
N ASP A 196 -4.65 -25.80 -3.68
CA ASP A 196 -3.56 -24.97 -4.19
C ASP A 196 -2.32 -25.81 -4.57
N GLY A 197 -1.65 -25.46 -5.67
CA GLY A 197 -0.38 -26.07 -6.05
C GLY A 197 0.78 -25.54 -5.21
N PHE A 198 1.33 -24.39 -5.61
CA PHE A 198 2.38 -23.70 -4.87
C PHE A 198 1.84 -22.44 -4.21
N THR A 199 2.02 -22.25 -2.90
CA THR A 199 1.62 -21.02 -2.20
C THR A 199 2.86 -20.28 -1.67
N VAL A 200 3.19 -19.14 -2.25
CA VAL A 200 4.44 -18.39 -1.99
C VAL A 200 4.13 -17.01 -1.38
N GLN A 201 4.69 -16.72 -0.20
CA GLN A 201 4.48 -15.46 0.51
C GLN A 201 5.69 -15.03 1.35
N PHE A 202 5.84 -13.72 1.59
CA PHE A 202 6.94 -13.10 2.35
C PHE A 202 8.36 -13.56 1.91
N SER A 203 8.49 -14.13 0.71
CA SER A 203 9.66 -14.87 0.27
C SER A 203 10.42 -14.12 -0.83
N THR A 204 11.74 -14.25 -0.86
CA THR A 204 12.59 -13.51 -1.82
C THR A 204 13.60 -14.39 -2.55
N GLY A 205 13.70 -14.22 -3.86
CA GLY A 205 14.59 -15.03 -4.70
C GLY A 205 14.09 -16.48 -4.81
N VAL A 206 12.85 -16.65 -5.23
CA VAL A 206 12.27 -17.98 -5.51
C VAL A 206 12.36 -18.24 -7.01
N THR A 207 12.79 -19.44 -7.41
CA THR A 207 12.81 -19.87 -8.81
C THR A 207 12.08 -21.20 -8.95
N LEU A 208 11.12 -21.28 -9.86
CA LEU A 208 10.39 -22.49 -10.23
C LEU A 208 10.68 -22.83 -11.69
N THR A 209 11.05 -24.08 -11.95
CA THR A 209 11.44 -24.57 -13.28
C THR A 209 10.89 -25.96 -13.56
N GLY A 210 10.21 -26.14 -14.69
CA GLY A 210 9.89 -27.47 -15.25
C GLY A 210 8.86 -28.29 -14.47
N SER A 211 8.06 -27.65 -13.61
CA SER A 211 7.07 -28.35 -12.78
C SER A 211 5.71 -28.51 -13.47
N THR A 212 4.96 -29.52 -13.09
CA THR A 212 3.59 -29.79 -13.54
C THR A 212 2.64 -29.72 -12.35
N VAL A 213 1.53 -29.02 -12.51
CA VAL A 213 0.51 -28.81 -11.47
C VAL A 213 -0.87 -29.07 -12.07
N GLN A 214 -1.56 -30.08 -11.54
CA GLN A 214 -2.89 -30.50 -11.97
C GLN A 214 -3.71 -30.68 -10.70
N THR A 215 -4.63 -29.76 -10.44
CA THR A 215 -5.22 -29.56 -9.10
C THR A 215 -6.60 -28.98 -9.24
N GLY A 216 -7.55 -29.38 -8.39
CA GLY A 216 -8.91 -28.85 -8.42
C GLY A 216 -8.99 -27.37 -8.07
N ASP A 217 -8.01 -26.86 -7.31
CA ASP A 217 -7.76 -25.43 -7.15
C ASP A 217 -6.48 -25.02 -7.91
N ASP A 218 -5.57 -24.27 -7.29
CA ASP A 218 -4.92 -23.20 -8.05
C ASP A 218 -3.38 -23.25 -8.14
N CYS A 219 -2.86 -23.26 -9.37
CA CYS A 219 -1.51 -23.75 -9.67
C CYS A 219 -0.34 -23.07 -8.93
N VAL A 220 -0.34 -21.73 -8.85
CA VAL A 220 0.66 -20.94 -8.11
C VAL A 220 0.01 -19.69 -7.53
N ALA A 221 -0.03 -19.60 -6.22
CA ALA A 221 -0.52 -18.49 -5.42
C ALA A 221 0.65 -17.60 -4.95
N ILE A 222 0.56 -16.29 -5.17
CA ILE A 222 1.60 -15.31 -4.82
C ILE A 222 1.03 -14.27 -3.85
N GLY A 223 1.22 -14.53 -2.57
CA GLY A 223 0.83 -13.66 -1.46
C GLY A 223 1.79 -12.49 -1.21
N GLN A 224 1.38 -11.62 -0.29
CA GLN A 224 2.09 -10.40 0.11
C GLN A 224 3.56 -10.63 0.49
N GLY A 225 4.38 -9.59 0.34
CA GLY A 225 5.81 -9.57 0.67
C GLY A 225 6.72 -10.35 -0.29
N THR A 226 6.17 -11.04 -1.29
CA THR A 226 6.95 -11.82 -2.26
C THR A 226 7.74 -10.93 -3.22
N ARG A 227 9.04 -11.21 -3.38
CA ARG A 227 9.96 -10.44 -4.23
C ARG A 227 10.87 -11.33 -5.08
N ASN A 228 11.16 -10.93 -6.32
CA ASN A 228 12.10 -11.65 -7.20
C ASN A 228 11.69 -13.13 -7.39
N PHE A 229 10.46 -13.37 -7.88
CA PHE A 229 9.95 -14.72 -8.15
C PHE A 229 9.99 -15.00 -9.66
N LEU A 230 10.81 -15.97 -10.07
CA LEU A 230 10.91 -16.45 -11.44
C LEU A 230 10.17 -17.80 -11.58
N ILE A 231 9.24 -17.89 -12.53
CA ILE A 231 8.50 -19.08 -12.92
C ILE A 231 8.80 -19.37 -14.40
N THR A 232 9.25 -20.59 -14.69
CA THR A 232 9.67 -21.04 -16.02
C THR A 232 9.20 -22.46 -16.31
N LYS A 233 8.76 -22.73 -17.54
CA LYS A 233 8.37 -24.09 -17.98
C LYS A 233 7.36 -24.77 -17.03
N LEU A 234 6.37 -24.00 -16.54
CA LEU A 234 5.26 -24.53 -15.76
C LEU A 234 4.22 -25.11 -16.72
N ALA A 235 3.73 -26.32 -16.41
CA ALA A 235 2.50 -26.86 -16.99
C ALA A 235 1.41 -26.81 -15.91
N CYS A 236 0.29 -26.16 -16.21
CA CYS A 236 -0.80 -25.90 -15.27
C CYS A 236 -2.15 -26.36 -15.84
N GLY A 237 -2.91 -27.10 -15.03
CA GLY A 237 -4.30 -27.48 -15.28
C GLY A 237 -4.52 -28.98 -15.59
N PRO A 238 -5.79 -29.45 -15.61
CA PRO A 238 -7.02 -28.68 -15.35
C PRO A 238 -7.11 -28.19 -13.89
N GLY A 239 -7.96 -27.18 -13.65
CA GLY A 239 -8.13 -26.57 -12.33
C GLY A 239 -9.19 -25.45 -12.28
N HIS A 240 -9.58 -25.11 -11.04
CA HIS A 240 -10.93 -24.66 -10.68
C HIS A 240 -11.65 -23.72 -11.64
N GLY A 241 -12.88 -24.07 -12.00
CA GLY A 241 -13.97 -23.11 -12.09
C GLY A 241 -15.18 -23.64 -11.33
N VAL A 242 -15.81 -22.77 -10.52
CA VAL A 242 -17.04 -23.01 -9.73
C VAL A 242 -16.92 -23.94 -8.52
N SER A 243 -16.83 -23.34 -7.33
CA SER A 243 -17.41 -23.90 -6.10
C SER A 243 -18.31 -22.86 -5.41
N ASN A 244 -19.63 -22.98 -5.58
CA ASN A 244 -20.60 -22.28 -4.73
C ASN A 244 -20.70 -23.01 -3.38
N ILE A 245 -19.73 -22.80 -2.48
CA ILE A 245 -19.86 -23.16 -1.07
C ILE A 245 -19.41 -21.95 -0.23
N ALA A 246 -20.40 -21.28 0.38
CA ALA A 246 -20.18 -20.27 1.39
C ALA A 246 -20.74 -20.78 2.71
N PHE A 247 -19.90 -20.96 3.73
CA PHE A 247 -20.34 -21.29 5.08
C PHE A 247 -19.55 -20.55 6.16
N THR A 248 -20.29 -19.74 6.92
CA THR A 248 -20.21 -19.50 8.37
C THR A 248 -18.85 -19.60 9.09
N HIS A 249 -18.39 -18.43 9.56
CA HIS A 249 -17.78 -18.19 10.88
C HIS A 249 -17.26 -19.40 11.68
N SER A 250 -15.94 -19.53 11.77
CA SER A 250 -15.27 -19.93 13.02
C SER A 250 -14.03 -19.05 13.24
N GLY A 251 -13.82 -18.60 14.47
CA GLY A 251 -12.91 -17.48 14.76
C GLY A 251 -11.47 -17.87 15.10
N HIS A 252 -10.66 -18.32 14.13
CA HIS A 252 -9.19 -18.40 14.31
C HIS A 252 -8.41 -18.41 12.97
N ASN A 253 -7.63 -17.37 12.70
CA ASN A 253 -6.49 -17.29 11.75
C ASN A 253 -6.44 -18.32 10.59
N SER A 254 -7.49 -18.42 9.78
CA SER A 254 -7.57 -19.40 8.69
C SER A 254 -7.09 -18.81 7.35
N TYR A 255 -6.58 -19.68 6.47
CA TYR A 255 -6.08 -19.34 5.14
C TYR A 255 -7.10 -19.79 4.08
N ASP A 256 -8.27 -19.17 4.05
CA ASP A 256 -9.32 -19.46 3.08
C ASP A 256 -9.40 -18.34 2.03
N ASP A 257 -8.79 -18.55 0.85
CA ASP A 257 -9.04 -17.79 -0.39
C ASP A 257 -8.39 -18.52 -1.59
N VAL A 258 -9.17 -18.80 -2.64
CA VAL A 258 -8.82 -19.43 -3.94
C VAL A 258 -7.76 -18.59 -4.70
N MET A 259 -6.88 -19.11 -5.60
CA MET A 259 -5.67 -18.34 -6.02
C MET A 259 -4.93 -18.60 -7.40
N THR A 260 -5.62 -18.88 -8.52
CA THR A 260 -5.09 -19.38 -9.83
C THR A 260 -3.98 -18.54 -10.43
N GLY A 261 -2.74 -19.04 -10.48
CA GLY A 261 -1.59 -18.32 -11.06
C GLY A 261 -1.48 -16.87 -10.57
N SER A 262 -1.98 -16.61 -9.35
CA SER A 262 -2.48 -15.29 -8.96
C SER A 262 -1.45 -14.52 -8.17
N ILE A 263 -1.29 -13.24 -8.51
CA ILE A 263 -0.77 -12.27 -7.56
C ILE A 263 -1.96 -11.75 -6.74
N GLY A 264 -1.88 -11.92 -5.42
CA GLY A 264 -3.01 -11.75 -4.51
C GLY A 264 -3.86 -13.01 -4.38
N SER A 265 -5.01 -12.99 -3.70
CA SER A 265 -5.78 -11.80 -3.30
C SER A 265 -5.06 -10.87 -2.31
N LEU A 266 -4.78 -9.65 -2.77
CA LEU A 266 -4.25 -8.55 -1.95
C LEU A 266 -5.38 -7.66 -1.41
N ALA A 267 -5.06 -6.73 -0.51
CA ALA A 267 -6.01 -5.93 0.28
C ALA A 267 -6.87 -6.75 1.24
N LYS A 268 -6.30 -7.84 1.79
CA LYS A 268 -6.82 -8.49 2.99
C LYS A 268 -6.60 -7.61 4.23
N GLN A 269 -5.61 -6.71 4.21
CA GLN A 269 -5.33 -5.77 5.30
C GLN A 269 -5.00 -4.36 4.77
N LEU A 270 -5.25 -3.34 5.60
CA LEU A 270 -4.91 -1.94 5.31
C LEU A 270 -3.38 -1.74 5.19
N ASN A 271 -2.62 -2.41 6.06
CA ASN A 271 -1.16 -2.45 6.03
C ASN A 271 -0.73 -3.82 5.49
N GLU A 272 -0.29 -3.87 4.23
CA GLU A 272 -0.02 -5.12 3.52
C GLU A 272 1.19 -4.97 2.59
N ASP A 273 2.06 -5.96 2.56
CA ASP A 273 3.38 -5.82 1.94
C ASP A 273 3.33 -6.12 0.43
N GLY A 274 3.67 -5.14 -0.41
CA GLY A 274 3.47 -5.27 -1.86
C GLY A 274 4.41 -6.27 -2.56
N VAL A 275 3.87 -6.93 -3.60
CA VAL A 275 4.54 -7.94 -4.45
C VAL A 275 5.34 -7.26 -5.57
N GLU A 276 6.55 -7.75 -5.83
CA GLU A 276 7.50 -7.08 -6.72
C GLU A 276 8.41 -8.04 -7.52
N ASN A 277 8.68 -7.69 -8.79
CA ASN A 277 9.62 -8.39 -9.65
C ASN A 277 9.25 -9.88 -9.81
N VAL A 278 8.08 -10.12 -10.40
CA VAL A 278 7.56 -11.47 -10.70
C VAL A 278 7.65 -11.70 -12.20
N THR A 279 8.24 -12.82 -12.63
CA THR A 279 8.34 -13.19 -14.04
C THR A 279 7.79 -14.59 -14.23
N VAL A 280 6.79 -14.75 -15.11
CA VAL A 280 6.25 -16.04 -15.54
C VAL A 280 6.53 -16.19 -17.03
N SER A 281 7.21 -17.27 -17.43
CA SER A 281 7.57 -17.43 -18.83
C SER A 281 7.64 -18.86 -19.35
N SER A 282 7.46 -19.00 -20.67
CA SER A 282 7.61 -20.27 -21.40
C SER A 282 6.75 -21.38 -20.79
N SER A 283 5.51 -21.06 -20.41
CA SER A 283 4.62 -21.89 -19.59
C SER A 283 3.26 -22.11 -20.28
N VAL A 284 2.61 -23.22 -19.95
CA VAL A 284 1.39 -23.72 -20.63
C VAL A 284 0.26 -23.88 -19.62
N PHE A 285 -0.90 -23.30 -19.94
CA PHE A 285 -2.15 -23.40 -19.17
C PHE A 285 -3.16 -24.19 -19.99
N THR A 286 -3.76 -25.24 -19.42
CA THR A 286 -4.66 -26.17 -20.13
C THR A 286 -5.91 -26.47 -19.31
N GLY A 287 -7.09 -26.12 -19.82
CA GLY A 287 -8.37 -26.46 -19.17
C GLY A 287 -8.60 -25.85 -17.79
N SER A 288 -8.02 -24.68 -17.51
CA SER A 288 -8.23 -23.92 -16.28
C SER A 288 -9.25 -22.79 -16.46
N GLN A 289 -9.94 -22.35 -15.39
CA GLN A 289 -10.75 -21.13 -15.46
C GLN A 289 -9.90 -19.88 -15.75
N ASN A 290 -8.66 -19.83 -15.26
CA ASN A 290 -7.82 -18.64 -15.35
C ASN A 290 -6.45 -19.01 -15.91
N GLY A 291 -5.87 -18.12 -16.71
CA GLY A 291 -4.47 -18.21 -17.14
C GLY A 291 -3.58 -17.45 -16.16
N VAL A 292 -3.28 -16.19 -16.49
CA VAL A 292 -2.53 -15.28 -15.62
C VAL A 292 -3.45 -14.25 -14.97
N ARG A 293 -3.45 -14.19 -13.63
CA ARG A 293 -4.39 -13.39 -12.83
C ARG A 293 -3.66 -12.47 -11.85
N ILE A 294 -4.12 -11.23 -11.71
CA ILE A 294 -3.79 -10.36 -10.58
C ILE A 294 -5.12 -9.99 -9.93
N LYS A 295 -5.24 -10.17 -8.61
CA LYS A 295 -6.48 -9.86 -7.91
C LYS A 295 -6.30 -9.18 -6.56
N SER A 296 -7.19 -8.24 -6.26
CA SER A 296 -7.23 -7.53 -4.99
C SER A 296 -8.65 -7.22 -4.59
N TRP A 297 -8.97 -7.38 -3.31
CA TRP A 297 -10.24 -6.94 -2.73
C TRP A 297 -10.43 -5.43 -2.95
N ALA A 298 -11.67 -4.98 -3.13
CA ALA A 298 -12.01 -3.55 -3.28
C ALA A 298 -11.97 -2.76 -1.96
N ARG A 299 -10.95 -2.97 -1.12
CA ARG A 299 -10.75 -2.30 0.18
C ARG A 299 -9.54 -1.35 0.14
N PRO A 300 -9.52 -0.31 1.00
CA PRO A 300 -8.32 0.48 1.25
C PRO A 300 -7.15 -0.40 1.70
N SER A 301 -6.00 -0.24 1.05
CA SER A 301 -4.76 -0.94 1.40
C SER A 301 -3.54 -0.13 0.92
N THR A 302 -2.41 -0.36 1.57
CA THR A 302 -1.08 0.16 1.19
C THR A 302 -0.31 -0.79 0.27
N GLY A 303 -0.87 -1.97 -0.01
CA GLY A 303 -0.28 -2.97 -0.91
C GLY A 303 -0.08 -2.46 -2.35
N PHE A 304 0.80 -3.15 -3.08
CA PHE A 304 1.10 -2.84 -4.47
C PHE A 304 1.51 -4.10 -5.23
N VAL A 305 1.40 -4.04 -6.56
CA VAL A 305 1.96 -5.02 -7.48
C VAL A 305 2.82 -4.27 -8.49
N ARG A 306 4.12 -4.59 -8.61
CA ARG A 306 4.98 -3.90 -9.58
C ARG A 306 6.04 -4.75 -10.24
N ASN A 307 6.38 -4.37 -11.47
CA ASN A 307 7.39 -5.01 -12.32
C ASN A 307 7.04 -6.49 -12.53
N VAL A 308 5.91 -6.75 -13.19
CA VAL A 308 5.43 -8.11 -13.46
C VAL A 308 5.53 -8.41 -14.95
N PHE A 309 6.08 -9.57 -15.30
CA PHE A 309 6.34 -9.97 -16.69
C PHE A 309 5.73 -11.34 -16.96
N PHE A 310 4.71 -11.39 -17.82
CA PHE A 310 4.08 -12.59 -18.34
C PHE A 310 4.49 -12.74 -19.81
N GLN A 311 5.37 -13.68 -20.15
CA GLN A 311 5.92 -13.78 -21.52
C GLN A 311 6.02 -15.19 -22.09
N ASN A 312 5.80 -15.35 -23.40
CA ASN A 312 5.86 -16.65 -24.10
C ASN A 312 4.91 -17.69 -23.44
N LEU A 313 3.63 -17.36 -23.32
CA LEU A 313 2.65 -18.21 -22.64
C LEU A 313 1.68 -18.84 -23.64
N ILE A 314 1.37 -20.13 -23.44
CA ILE A 314 0.45 -20.89 -24.29
C ILE A 314 -0.82 -21.21 -23.49
N MET A 315 -1.96 -20.80 -24.04
CA MET A 315 -3.29 -21.02 -23.47
C MET A 315 -4.03 -22.08 -24.28
N ARG A 316 -4.60 -23.09 -23.61
CA ARG A 316 -5.34 -24.19 -24.24
C ARG A 316 -6.69 -24.37 -23.55
N ASN A 317 -7.76 -23.89 -24.17
CA ASN A 317 -9.13 -23.95 -23.65
C ASN A 317 -9.23 -23.38 -22.21
N VAL A 318 -8.63 -22.22 -21.97
CA VAL A 318 -8.63 -21.54 -20.67
C VAL A 318 -9.80 -20.55 -20.63
N GLN A 319 -10.66 -20.54 -19.60
CA GLN A 319 -11.87 -19.69 -19.63
C GLN A 319 -11.55 -18.19 -19.65
N ASN A 320 -10.56 -17.75 -18.85
CA ASN A 320 -10.14 -16.36 -18.72
C ASN A 320 -8.60 -16.27 -18.79
N PRO A 321 -7.98 -16.28 -19.98
CA PRO A 321 -6.53 -16.28 -20.15
C PRO A 321 -5.77 -15.15 -19.43
N ILE A 322 -6.31 -13.92 -19.40
CA ILE A 322 -5.64 -12.75 -18.79
C ILE A 322 -6.64 -11.96 -17.93
N ILE A 323 -6.39 -11.87 -16.61
CA ILE A 323 -7.21 -11.09 -15.68
C ILE A 323 -6.35 -10.11 -14.87
N ILE A 324 -6.83 -8.87 -14.76
CA ILE A 324 -6.65 -8.03 -13.57
C ILE A 324 -8.04 -7.75 -13.00
N ASP A 325 -8.26 -8.09 -11.72
CA ASP A 325 -9.52 -7.88 -11.01
C ASP A 325 -9.28 -7.19 -9.67
N GLN A 326 -9.55 -5.89 -9.62
CA GLN A 326 -9.48 -5.10 -8.39
C GLN A 326 -10.82 -5.00 -7.63
N ASN A 327 -11.83 -5.74 -8.07
CA ASN A 327 -13.15 -5.83 -7.43
C ASN A 327 -13.41 -7.24 -6.86
N TYR A 328 -12.34 -8.01 -6.62
CA TYR A 328 -12.40 -9.42 -6.27
C TYR A 328 -13.26 -9.69 -5.02
N CYS A 329 -14.32 -10.50 -5.20
CA CYS A 329 -15.18 -11.03 -4.15
C CYS A 329 -15.70 -12.42 -4.58
N PRO A 330 -15.05 -13.53 -4.19
CA PRO A 330 -15.32 -14.85 -4.77
C PRO A 330 -16.66 -15.47 -4.33
N SER A 331 -17.16 -15.09 -3.15
CA SER A 331 -18.41 -15.60 -2.57
C SER A 331 -19.65 -14.77 -2.91
N ASN A 332 -19.47 -13.60 -3.54
CA ASN A 332 -20.48 -12.52 -3.60
C ASN A 332 -21.10 -12.12 -2.23
N GLN A 333 -20.48 -12.51 -1.11
CA GLN A 333 -20.93 -12.23 0.26
C GLN A 333 -19.90 -11.40 1.01
N GLY A 334 -20.37 -10.38 1.76
CA GLY A 334 -19.48 -9.47 2.49
C GLY A 334 -18.57 -8.64 1.58
N CYS A 335 -18.94 -8.47 0.30
CA CYS A 335 -18.13 -7.77 -0.68
C CYS A 335 -17.92 -6.30 -0.28
N PRO A 336 -16.67 -5.81 -0.32
CA PRO A 336 -16.40 -4.40 -0.10
C PRO A 336 -16.90 -3.57 -1.29
N THR A 337 -17.65 -2.50 -1.01
CA THR A 337 -18.18 -1.55 -2.00
C THR A 337 -17.27 -0.36 -2.27
N GLU A 338 -16.12 -0.29 -1.59
CA GLU A 338 -15.12 0.77 -1.74
C GLU A 338 -14.30 0.61 -3.03
N HIS A 339 -13.15 1.26 -3.11
CA HIS A 339 -12.21 1.12 -4.23
C HIS A 339 -10.90 0.53 -3.74
N SER A 340 -10.35 -0.47 -4.45
CA SER A 340 -9.11 -1.10 -4.02
C SER A 340 -7.97 -0.09 -3.90
N GLY A 341 -7.26 -0.15 -2.77
CA GLY A 341 -6.04 0.62 -2.51
C GLY A 341 -4.79 0.06 -3.20
N VAL A 342 -4.85 -1.17 -3.72
CA VAL A 342 -3.69 -1.87 -4.28
C VAL A 342 -3.23 -1.20 -5.57
N LYS A 343 -1.97 -0.75 -5.58
CA LYS A 343 -1.39 -0.02 -6.72
C LYS A 343 -0.70 -0.99 -7.69
N ILE A 344 -1.36 -1.27 -8.81
CA ILE A 344 -0.84 -2.15 -9.87
C ILE A 344 -0.10 -1.30 -10.92
N THR A 345 1.20 -1.55 -11.11
CA THR A 345 2.06 -0.74 -11.99
C THR A 345 3.06 -1.59 -12.78
N GLN A 346 3.37 -1.22 -14.02
CA GLN A 346 4.40 -1.88 -14.84
C GLN A 346 4.19 -3.41 -14.94
N VAL A 347 3.06 -3.80 -15.53
CA VAL A 347 2.74 -5.20 -15.86
C VAL A 347 2.85 -5.38 -17.37
N THR A 348 3.67 -6.33 -17.81
CA THR A 348 3.92 -6.63 -19.22
C THR A 348 3.35 -8.00 -19.55
N TYR A 349 2.50 -8.06 -20.58
CA TYR A 349 2.02 -9.26 -21.22
C TYR A 349 2.63 -9.32 -22.62
N LYS A 350 3.40 -10.36 -22.94
CA LYS A 350 4.15 -10.48 -24.21
C LYS A 350 4.05 -11.87 -24.82
N ASN A 351 3.76 -11.99 -26.11
CA ASN A 351 3.76 -13.28 -26.81
C ASN A 351 2.90 -14.32 -26.05
N ILE A 352 1.61 -14.02 -25.91
CA ILE A 352 0.62 -14.88 -25.24
C ILE A 352 -0.35 -15.37 -26.30
N GLN A 353 -0.40 -16.67 -26.54
CA GLN A 353 -1.08 -17.25 -27.70
C GLN A 353 -1.91 -18.49 -27.36
N GLY A 354 -2.95 -18.75 -28.16
CA GLY A 354 -3.72 -20.00 -28.15
C GLY A 354 -5.22 -19.79 -28.05
N THR A 355 -5.91 -20.66 -27.30
CA THR A 355 -7.38 -20.72 -27.24
C THR A 355 -7.95 -20.38 -25.86
N SER A 356 -9.02 -19.58 -25.88
CA SER A 356 -9.89 -19.25 -24.75
C SER A 356 -11.16 -20.11 -24.80
N ALA A 357 -11.68 -20.50 -23.65
CA ALA A 357 -12.99 -21.16 -23.52
C ALA A 357 -14.16 -20.16 -23.35
N THR A 358 -13.88 -18.86 -23.24
CA THR A 358 -14.90 -17.79 -23.34
C THR A 358 -14.49 -16.74 -24.37
N GLN A 359 -15.44 -15.92 -24.82
CA GLN A 359 -15.17 -14.86 -25.78
C GLN A 359 -14.36 -13.70 -25.17
N GLU A 360 -14.63 -13.29 -23.93
CA GLU A 360 -13.90 -12.22 -23.22
C GLU A 360 -12.58 -12.73 -22.62
N ALA A 361 -11.59 -13.02 -23.48
CA ALA A 361 -10.35 -13.66 -23.05
C ALA A 361 -9.39 -12.77 -22.24
N MET A 362 -9.56 -11.45 -22.26
CA MET A 362 -8.76 -10.50 -21.48
C MET A 362 -9.63 -9.48 -20.74
N LYS A 363 -9.54 -9.47 -19.41
CA LYS A 363 -10.34 -8.62 -18.51
C LYS A 363 -9.44 -7.81 -17.59
N LEU A 364 -9.35 -6.49 -17.81
CA LEU A 364 -8.51 -5.57 -17.02
C LEU A 364 -9.39 -4.57 -16.24
N VAL A 365 -9.94 -5.02 -15.11
CA VAL A 365 -10.80 -4.25 -14.20
C VAL A 365 -9.94 -3.65 -13.08
N CYS A 366 -9.56 -2.38 -13.25
CA CYS A 366 -8.73 -1.66 -12.29
C CYS A 366 -9.53 -0.65 -11.46
N SER A 367 -8.98 -0.32 -10.28
CA SER A 367 -9.59 0.59 -9.30
C SER A 367 -9.74 2.02 -9.86
N LYS A 368 -10.89 2.66 -9.63
CA LYS A 368 -11.12 4.06 -10.03
C LYS A 368 -10.25 5.05 -9.24
N SER A 369 -9.95 4.74 -7.97
CA SER A 369 -9.06 5.56 -7.13
C SER A 369 -7.58 5.24 -7.34
N ASN A 370 -7.24 4.03 -7.78
CA ASN A 370 -5.88 3.60 -8.10
C ASN A 370 -5.80 2.92 -9.48
N PRO A 371 -5.92 3.68 -10.60
CA PRO A 371 -5.82 3.13 -11.94
C PRO A 371 -4.54 2.32 -12.19
N CYS A 372 -4.63 1.22 -12.93
CA CYS A 372 -3.47 0.45 -13.33
C CYS A 372 -2.63 1.25 -14.33
N THR A 373 -1.32 1.40 -14.09
CA THR A 373 -0.47 2.28 -14.92
C THR A 373 0.77 1.59 -15.45
N GLY A 374 1.09 1.85 -16.73
CA GLY A 374 2.22 1.21 -17.41
C GLY A 374 1.95 -0.26 -17.76
N ILE A 375 0.68 -0.62 -18.01
CA ILE A 375 0.35 -1.90 -18.64
C ILE A 375 0.99 -1.93 -20.04
N THR A 376 1.64 -3.02 -20.42
CA THR A 376 2.18 -3.21 -21.77
C THR A 376 1.63 -4.51 -22.34
N LEU A 377 0.92 -4.42 -23.45
CA LEU A 377 0.46 -5.55 -24.25
C LEU A 377 1.37 -5.64 -25.48
N GLN A 378 1.95 -6.82 -25.73
CA GLN A 378 2.74 -7.09 -26.92
C GLN A 378 2.41 -8.48 -27.48
N ASP A 379 2.17 -8.61 -28.78
CA ASP A 379 2.02 -9.89 -29.48
C ASP A 379 1.01 -10.85 -28.80
N ILE A 380 -0.22 -10.38 -28.51
CA ILE A 380 -1.28 -11.18 -27.87
C ILE A 380 -2.18 -11.78 -28.95
N LYS A 381 -2.25 -13.11 -29.04
CA LYS A 381 -3.00 -13.85 -30.08
C LYS A 381 -3.89 -14.94 -29.47
N LEU A 382 -5.00 -14.52 -28.87
CA LEU A 382 -6.00 -15.40 -28.27
C LEU A 382 -7.23 -15.54 -29.17
N THR A 383 -7.70 -16.77 -29.33
CA THR A 383 -8.85 -17.12 -30.17
C THR A 383 -9.93 -17.83 -29.36
N TYR A 384 -11.18 -17.63 -29.75
CA TYR A 384 -12.37 -18.32 -29.24
C TYR A 384 -12.91 -19.24 -30.35
N ASN A 385 -13.90 -20.10 -30.02
CA ASN A 385 -14.62 -21.04 -30.89
C ASN A 385 -14.14 -21.14 -32.35
N LYS A 386 -13.35 -22.18 -32.64
CA LYS A 386 -12.83 -22.53 -33.99
C LYS A 386 -12.03 -21.43 -34.72
N GLY A 387 -11.46 -20.46 -33.99
CA GLY A 387 -10.51 -19.48 -34.53
C GLY A 387 -11.03 -18.06 -34.67
N THR A 388 -12.23 -17.76 -34.13
CA THR A 388 -12.70 -16.37 -34.00
C THR A 388 -11.75 -15.56 -33.10
N PRO A 389 -11.50 -14.27 -33.35
CA PRO A 389 -10.79 -13.41 -32.41
C PRO A 389 -11.51 -13.40 -31.06
N ALA A 390 -10.76 -13.55 -29.96
CA ALA A 390 -11.31 -13.26 -28.64
C ALA A 390 -11.38 -11.74 -28.40
N THR A 391 -12.22 -11.30 -27.48
CA THR A 391 -12.45 -9.88 -27.15
C THR A 391 -11.79 -9.49 -25.81
N SER A 392 -11.86 -8.21 -25.45
CA SER A 392 -11.34 -7.71 -24.16
C SER A 392 -12.19 -6.62 -23.52
N LEU A 393 -12.24 -6.64 -22.19
CA LEU A 393 -12.89 -5.65 -21.34
C LEU A 393 -11.84 -4.89 -20.51
N CYS A 394 -11.93 -3.56 -20.46
CA CYS A 394 -10.94 -2.71 -19.78
C CYS A 394 -11.58 -1.53 -19.03
N PHE A 395 -11.22 -1.34 -17.76
CA PHE A 395 -11.61 -0.18 -16.94
C PHE A 395 -10.40 0.33 -16.14
N ASN A 396 -10.19 1.65 -16.14
CA ASN A 396 -9.11 2.32 -15.41
C ASN A 396 -7.69 1.75 -15.65
N ALA A 397 -7.44 1.19 -16.83
CA ALA A 397 -6.13 0.68 -17.26
C ALA A 397 -5.46 1.67 -18.22
N VAL A 398 -4.19 1.99 -17.97
CA VAL A 398 -3.40 2.95 -18.76
C VAL A 398 -2.06 2.31 -19.15
N GLY A 399 -1.72 2.35 -20.43
CA GLY A 399 -0.65 1.51 -20.95
C GLY A 399 -0.32 1.73 -22.43
N LYS A 400 0.27 0.71 -23.06
CA LYS A 400 0.54 0.64 -24.50
C LYS A 400 0.16 -0.73 -25.07
N ASN A 401 -0.26 -0.75 -26.32
CA ASN A 401 -0.36 -1.95 -27.14
C ASN A 401 0.69 -1.87 -28.27
N LEU A 402 1.38 -2.96 -28.58
CA LEU A 402 2.52 -3.01 -29.50
C LEU A 402 2.51 -4.32 -30.29
N GLY A 403 2.36 -4.25 -31.62
CA GLY A 403 2.43 -5.43 -32.49
C GLY A 403 2.16 -5.07 -33.96
N LEU A 404 2.65 -5.91 -34.87
CA LEU A 404 2.31 -5.84 -36.30
C LEU A 404 1.40 -7.04 -36.64
N HIS A 405 0.31 -6.77 -37.37
CA HIS A 405 -0.71 -7.70 -37.87
C HIS A 405 -1.56 -8.47 -36.84
N SER A 406 -2.87 -8.13 -36.80
CA SER A 406 -4.05 -8.99 -36.51
C SER A 406 -4.05 -9.87 -35.22
N THR A 407 -4.98 -9.75 -34.26
CA THR A 407 -6.41 -9.37 -34.35
C THR A 407 -6.96 -8.75 -33.05
N GLU A 408 -7.73 -7.67 -33.15
CA GLU A 408 -8.89 -7.22 -32.33
C GLU A 408 -8.94 -7.35 -30.78
N ILE A 409 -7.83 -7.59 -30.08
CA ILE A 409 -7.77 -7.43 -28.60
C ILE A 409 -7.35 -5.98 -28.26
N SER A 410 -8.21 -5.02 -28.63
CA SER A 410 -7.97 -3.59 -28.46
C SER A 410 -8.56 -3.04 -27.14
N CYS A 411 -7.80 -3.20 -26.06
CA CYS A 411 -8.03 -2.45 -24.83
C CYS A 411 -7.88 -0.94 -25.10
N ASN A 412 -8.94 -0.14 -24.92
CA ASN A 412 -8.92 1.32 -25.05
C ASN A 412 -8.17 1.97 -23.87
N LEU A 413 -6.85 1.83 -23.88
CA LEU A 413 -5.90 2.41 -22.93
C LEU A 413 -5.85 3.94 -23.15
N PHE A 414 -6.75 4.65 -22.47
CA PHE A 414 -7.09 6.06 -22.71
C PHE A 414 -5.89 6.98 -23.02
N PHE A 415 -5.86 7.50 -24.25
CA PHE A 415 -5.20 8.76 -24.55
C PHE A 415 -6.08 9.95 -24.12
N PHE A 416 -5.44 11.06 -23.76
CA PHE A 416 -6.01 12.11 -22.90
C PHE A 416 -6.89 13.14 -23.63
N PHE A 417 -7.77 12.71 -24.55
CA PHE A 417 -8.42 13.60 -25.54
C PHE A 417 -9.96 13.64 -25.58
N SER A 418 -10.68 12.76 -24.86
CA SER A 418 -12.15 12.61 -25.03
C SER A 418 -13.04 13.41 -24.05
N LEU A 419 -12.57 14.56 -23.55
CA LEU A 419 -13.27 15.31 -22.47
C LEU A 419 -13.83 16.69 -22.87
N PHE A 420 -13.83 17.04 -24.16
CA PHE A 420 -14.24 18.37 -24.64
C PHE A 420 -15.62 18.45 -25.32
N PHE A 421 -16.27 17.32 -25.63
CA PHE A 421 -17.51 17.27 -26.42
C PHE A 421 -18.78 16.87 -25.66
N HIS A 422 -18.73 16.80 -24.32
CA HIS A 422 -19.86 16.32 -23.50
C HIS A 422 -20.44 17.35 -22.53
N HIS A 423 -20.10 18.63 -22.68
CA HIS A 423 -20.50 19.69 -21.73
C HIS A 423 -21.39 20.82 -22.29
N ILE A 424 -21.69 20.82 -23.60
CA ILE A 424 -22.70 21.71 -24.20
C ILE A 424 -24.03 20.95 -24.33
N GLY A 425 -24.59 20.59 -23.16
CA GLY A 425 -25.88 19.90 -23.05
C GLY A 425 -27.07 20.83 -23.20
N LEU A 426 -27.26 21.42 -24.40
CA LEU A 426 -28.45 22.21 -24.72
C LEU A 426 -29.67 21.30 -24.90
N ASN A 427 -30.56 21.28 -23.89
CA ASN A 427 -31.81 20.52 -23.93
C ASN A 427 -32.81 21.13 -24.92
N LEU A 428 -32.78 20.65 -26.17
CA LEU A 428 -33.85 20.87 -27.15
C LEU A 428 -34.69 19.60 -27.32
N TYR A 429 -35.56 19.33 -26.34
CA TYR A 429 -36.66 18.37 -26.47
C TYR A 429 -37.98 19.13 -26.65
N LYS A 430 -38.41 19.34 -27.90
CA LYS A 430 -39.82 19.60 -28.21
C LYS A 430 -40.40 18.38 -28.91
N LYS A 431 -41.40 17.78 -28.28
CA LYS A 431 -42.04 16.53 -28.72
C LYS A 431 -42.92 16.80 -29.94
N SER A 432 -42.56 16.23 -31.09
CA SER A 432 -43.47 15.95 -32.21
C SER A 432 -43.10 14.60 -32.82
N GLY A 433 -44.07 13.91 -33.40
CA GLY A 433 -43.93 12.53 -33.89
C GLY A 433 -43.66 12.40 -35.38
N ASN A 434 -43.57 11.15 -35.80
CA ASN A 434 -43.59 10.62 -37.18
C ASN A 434 -42.37 10.86 -38.09
N HIS A 435 -41.79 9.71 -38.46
CA HIS A 435 -41.25 9.35 -39.78
C HIS A 435 -39.88 9.85 -40.29
N ARG A 436 -39.05 8.83 -40.55
CA ARG A 436 -38.05 8.62 -41.63
C ARG A 436 -36.55 8.77 -41.29
N GLU A 437 -35.84 7.86 -41.94
CA GLU A 437 -34.40 7.62 -42.11
C GLU A 437 -33.39 8.62 -41.53
N VAL A 438 -32.53 8.11 -40.63
CA VAL A 438 -31.18 8.63 -40.43
C VAL A 438 -30.21 7.85 -41.32
N ARG A 439 -29.81 8.41 -42.47
CA ARG A 439 -28.71 7.86 -43.28
C ARG A 439 -27.37 8.38 -42.77
N VAL A 440 -26.43 7.47 -42.52
CA VAL A 440 -25.06 7.81 -42.13
C VAL A 440 -24.26 8.22 -43.36
N PHE A 441 -23.83 9.48 -43.42
CA PHE A 441 -22.88 9.95 -44.43
C PHE A 441 -21.44 9.87 -43.89
N HIS A 442 -20.65 8.96 -44.45
CA HIS A 442 -19.20 8.98 -44.29
C HIS A 442 -18.60 10.17 -45.05
N PHE A 443 -17.81 11.00 -44.37
CA PHE A 443 -16.93 11.97 -45.03
C PHE A 443 -15.55 11.37 -45.24
N GLN A 444 -15.15 11.19 -46.51
CA GLN A 444 -13.85 10.66 -46.91
C GLN A 444 -13.07 11.78 -47.60
N ALA A 445 -12.02 12.29 -46.95
CA ALA A 445 -11.25 13.43 -47.45
C ALA A 445 -10.26 12.99 -48.54
N GLY A 446 -10.47 13.42 -49.79
CA GLY A 446 -9.54 13.19 -50.90
C GLY A 446 -9.87 14.01 -52.16
N SER A 447 -8.89 14.78 -52.63
CA SER A 447 -8.75 15.30 -54.01
C SER A 447 -9.93 16.01 -54.69
N VAL A 448 -10.10 17.31 -54.44
CA VAL A 448 -10.29 18.32 -55.52
C VAL A 448 -9.61 19.64 -55.13
N ILE A 449 -8.42 19.93 -55.68
CA ILE A 449 -7.89 21.31 -55.82
C ILE A 449 -7.14 21.43 -57.15
N THR A 450 -7.82 21.93 -58.19
CA THR A 450 -7.21 22.47 -59.41
C THR A 450 -8.10 23.55 -60.00
N LYS A 451 -7.53 24.72 -60.32
CA LYS A 451 -8.21 25.95 -60.82
C LYS A 451 -9.15 26.58 -59.76
N HIS A 452 -9.05 27.85 -59.36
CA HIS A 452 -8.35 29.01 -59.92
C HIS A 452 -7.37 29.67 -58.94
N GLY A 453 -6.39 30.42 -59.46
CA GLY A 453 -5.38 31.13 -58.67
C GLY A 453 -5.77 32.56 -58.31
N LEU A 454 -5.70 32.90 -57.01
CA LEU A 454 -5.72 34.30 -56.52
C LEU A 454 -4.78 34.57 -55.33
N LEU A 455 -4.05 33.55 -54.84
CA LEU A 455 -3.14 33.65 -53.68
C LEU A 455 -1.65 33.92 -54.04
N GLU A 456 -1.32 34.08 -55.32
CA GLU A 456 0.08 34.15 -55.77
C GLU A 456 0.74 35.54 -55.63
N LYS A 457 -0.04 36.61 -55.37
CA LYS A 457 0.51 37.98 -55.26
C LYS A 457 1.05 38.33 -53.87
N SER A 458 0.46 37.85 -52.78
CA SER A 458 0.93 38.18 -51.42
C SER A 458 2.24 37.47 -51.03
N SER A 459 2.57 36.33 -51.66
CA SER A 459 3.80 35.59 -51.36
C SER A 459 5.09 36.30 -51.82
N ARG A 460 5.00 37.18 -52.83
CA ARG A 460 6.17 37.79 -53.49
C ARG A 460 6.76 39.01 -52.77
N ILE A 461 6.09 39.53 -51.73
CA ILE A 461 6.58 40.70 -50.95
C ILE A 461 7.41 40.29 -49.73
N LEU A 462 7.22 39.07 -49.20
CA LEU A 462 7.88 38.64 -47.95
C LEU A 462 9.20 37.86 -48.15
N GLN A 463 9.47 37.34 -49.35
CA GLN A 463 10.72 36.57 -49.60
C GLN A 463 11.95 37.46 -49.85
N THR A 464 11.77 38.76 -50.13
CA THR A 464 12.83 39.66 -50.65
C THR A 464 13.77 40.25 -49.60
N LYS A 465 13.71 39.83 -48.32
CA LYS A 465 14.52 40.41 -47.22
C LYS A 465 15.26 39.44 -46.29
N LEU A 466 15.28 38.13 -46.57
CA LEU A 466 16.00 37.13 -45.75
C LEU A 466 16.94 36.19 -46.54
N ALA A 467 17.47 36.66 -47.67
CA ALA A 467 18.41 35.93 -48.51
C ALA A 467 19.87 36.43 -48.38
N SER A 468 20.38 36.54 -47.14
CA SER A 468 21.83 36.72 -46.91
C SER A 468 22.28 36.19 -45.55
N PHE A 469 22.68 34.92 -45.51
CA PHE A 469 23.94 34.44 -44.93
C PHE A 469 24.21 33.01 -45.45
N ARG A 470 25.48 32.64 -45.63
CA ARG A 470 25.91 31.49 -46.46
C ARG A 470 26.67 30.43 -45.64
N PHE A 471 27.00 29.31 -46.32
CA PHE A 471 27.78 28.14 -45.87
C PHE A 471 27.05 27.11 -44.97
N GLY A 472 27.18 25.79 -45.20
CA GLY A 472 27.72 25.08 -46.37
C GLY A 472 28.31 23.69 -46.08
N ARG A 473 28.22 22.77 -47.07
CA ARG A 473 28.76 21.38 -47.07
C ARG A 473 28.04 20.42 -46.08
N LYS A 474 28.01 19.08 -46.24
CA LYS A 474 28.43 18.18 -47.35
C LYS A 474 27.56 16.90 -47.35
N SER A 475 27.65 16.09 -48.41
CA SER A 475 26.97 14.79 -48.58
C SER A 475 27.61 13.65 -47.78
N CYS A 476 26.83 12.60 -47.44
CA CYS A 476 27.08 11.21 -47.88
C CYS A 476 26.00 10.18 -47.46
N TYR A 477 25.74 9.23 -48.38
CA TYR A 477 25.44 7.78 -48.25
C TYR A 477 25.10 7.14 -46.87
N SER A 478 24.29 6.07 -46.77
CA SER A 478 24.03 4.98 -47.74
C SER A 478 22.75 4.15 -47.43
N ARG A 479 22.13 3.56 -48.49
CA ARG A 479 21.74 2.13 -48.68
C ARG A 479 21.35 1.23 -47.47
N SER A 480 20.40 0.27 -47.54
CA SER A 480 19.61 -0.31 -48.67
C SER A 480 18.31 -1.01 -48.17
N LEU A 481 17.38 -1.30 -49.12
CA LEU A 481 16.71 -2.60 -49.45
C LEU A 481 16.48 -3.68 -48.34
N CYS A 482 15.43 -4.51 -48.33
CA CYS A 482 14.48 -5.00 -49.38
C CYS A 482 13.13 -5.41 -48.69
N ASN A 483 11.94 -5.35 -49.33
CA ASN A 483 11.20 -6.42 -50.06
C ASN A 483 10.86 -7.71 -49.25
N LEU A 484 9.78 -8.49 -49.49
CA LEU A 484 8.73 -8.52 -50.56
C LEU A 484 7.51 -9.40 -50.12
N ARG A 485 6.27 -9.07 -50.55
CA ARG A 485 5.08 -9.95 -50.84
C ARG A 485 4.61 -11.01 -49.79
N GLU A 486 3.48 -11.74 -49.92
CA GLU A 486 2.42 -11.85 -50.96
C GLU A 486 0.98 -11.88 -50.35
N LYS A 487 -0.02 -12.46 -51.05
CA LYS A 487 -1.48 -12.32 -50.88
C LYS A 487 -2.22 -13.62 -50.47
N HIS A 488 -3.55 -13.49 -50.34
CA HIS A 488 -4.67 -14.45 -50.44
C HIS A 488 -5.44 -14.65 -49.10
N THR A 489 -6.75 -14.35 -48.95
CA THR A 489 -8.01 -14.75 -49.67
C THR A 489 -8.32 -16.25 -49.53
N MET A 490 -9.54 -16.74 -49.26
CA MET A 490 -10.90 -16.15 -49.27
C MET A 490 -11.89 -17.04 -48.47
N SER A 491 -13.11 -16.54 -48.13
CA SER A 491 -14.41 -17.29 -48.01
C SER A 491 -14.56 -18.51 -47.05
N SER A 492 -15.75 -18.90 -46.54
CA SER A 492 -17.09 -18.27 -46.36
C SER A 492 -18.06 -19.21 -45.60
N LEU A 493 -19.26 -18.70 -45.27
CA LEU A 493 -20.54 -19.41 -44.99
C LEU A 493 -20.86 -19.92 -43.56
N VAL A 494 -22.17 -20.10 -43.36
CA VAL A 494 -23.02 -20.10 -42.13
C VAL A 494 -24.05 -21.27 -42.26
N PRO A 495 -25.18 -21.45 -41.52
CA PRO A 495 -25.79 -20.81 -40.32
C PRO A 495 -26.41 -21.81 -39.26
N VAL A 496 -27.34 -21.32 -38.39
CA VAL A 496 -28.58 -22.00 -37.89
C VAL A 496 -28.42 -23.07 -36.77
N MET A 497 -29.27 -23.22 -35.72
CA MET A 497 -30.52 -22.55 -35.24
C MET A 497 -30.76 -22.77 -33.70
N GLU A 498 -31.64 -21.95 -33.08
CA GLU A 498 -32.63 -22.18 -31.95
C GLU A 498 -32.31 -23.10 -30.71
N LYS A 499 -32.99 -23.10 -29.54
CA LYS A 499 -34.11 -22.36 -28.84
C LYS A 499 -33.81 -22.47 -27.30
N GLN A 500 -34.24 -21.62 -26.35
CA GLN A 500 -35.59 -21.45 -25.74
C GLN A 500 -36.17 -22.79 -25.20
N GLU A 501 -36.76 -22.98 -24.00
CA GLU A 501 -37.50 -22.18 -22.98
C GLU A 501 -37.14 -22.64 -21.52
N SER A 502 -37.53 -22.05 -20.37
CA SER A 502 -38.82 -21.60 -19.76
C SER A 502 -39.80 -22.77 -19.41
N VAL A 503 -40.52 -22.84 -18.26
CA VAL A 503 -40.63 -22.00 -17.02
C VAL A 503 -41.34 -22.78 -15.87
N ARG A 504 -41.48 -22.20 -14.64
CA ARG A 504 -42.24 -22.64 -13.42
C ARG A 504 -41.60 -23.75 -12.52
N GLY A 505 -41.89 -23.83 -11.21
CA GLY A 505 -42.62 -22.90 -10.31
C GLY A 505 -43.07 -23.51 -8.95
N ASN A 506 -43.41 -22.65 -7.98
CA ASN A 506 -44.15 -22.92 -6.71
C ASN A 506 -43.48 -23.82 -5.62
N SER A 507 -43.85 -23.81 -4.33
CA SER A 507 -44.31 -22.79 -3.34
C SER A 507 -44.57 -23.46 -1.97
N VAL A 508 -44.66 -22.71 -0.84
CA VAL A 508 -45.23 -23.16 0.48
C VAL A 508 -44.33 -24.16 1.27
N GLU A 509 -44.10 -24.13 2.60
CA GLU A 509 -44.47 -23.24 3.74
C GLU A 509 -43.35 -23.21 4.83
N GLU A 510 -43.57 -22.44 5.92
CA GLU A 510 -43.01 -22.43 7.31
C GLU A 510 -41.77 -23.28 7.76
N GLN A 511 -41.00 -22.93 8.81
CA GLN A 511 -41.31 -22.18 10.06
C GLN A 511 -40.06 -21.42 10.63
N GLN A 512 -40.19 -20.75 11.78
CA GLN A 512 -39.32 -19.61 12.20
C GLN A 512 -38.23 -19.92 13.26
N SER A 513 -37.11 -19.16 13.22
CA SER A 513 -36.50 -18.56 14.43
C SER A 513 -35.60 -17.35 14.07
N LEU A 514 -35.45 -16.38 14.99
CA LEU A 514 -34.96 -15.02 14.68
C LEU A 514 -33.52 -14.75 15.17
N ARG A 515 -32.80 -13.85 14.45
CA ARG A 515 -32.04 -12.74 15.06
C ARG A 515 -31.80 -11.57 14.09
N CYS A 516 -32.10 -10.36 14.57
CA CYS A 516 -31.90 -9.07 13.89
C CYS A 516 -30.40 -8.75 13.73
N VAL A 517 -29.88 -7.96 12.77
CA VAL A 517 -30.44 -7.08 11.72
C VAL A 517 -31.14 -5.80 12.20
N GLY A 518 -30.36 -4.73 12.41
CA GLY A 518 -30.70 -3.36 11.99
C GLY A 518 -29.75 -2.98 10.84
N ALA A 519 -30.16 -2.65 9.61
CA ALA A 519 -31.11 -1.63 9.15
C ALA A 519 -30.47 -0.23 9.02
N GLU A 520 -29.77 -0.01 7.91
CA GLU A 520 -29.80 1.32 7.27
C GLU A 520 -31.23 1.57 6.75
N ASN A 521 -31.71 2.80 6.79
CA ASN A 521 -32.88 3.19 6.00
C ASN A 521 -32.72 4.62 5.48
N GLN A 522 -32.69 4.78 4.16
CA GLN A 522 -32.75 6.10 3.50
C GLN A 522 -34.16 6.35 2.98
N VAL A 523 -34.66 7.58 3.15
CA VAL A 523 -35.78 8.09 2.35
C VAL A 523 -35.33 9.31 1.55
N ARG A 524 -35.62 9.29 0.25
CA ARG A 524 -35.28 10.34 -0.72
C ARG A 524 -36.56 10.88 -1.38
N LYS A 525 -36.86 12.16 -1.17
CA LYS A 525 -37.74 13.09 -1.95
C LYS A 525 -37.76 14.43 -1.18
N GLY A 526 -37.83 15.63 -1.77
CA GLY A 526 -37.86 16.03 -3.18
C GLY A 526 -37.30 17.46 -3.37
N ARG A 527 -37.63 18.13 -4.49
CA ARG A 527 -37.27 19.55 -4.79
C ARG A 527 -38.31 20.50 -4.14
N ALA A 528 -38.22 21.84 -4.12
CA ALA A 528 -37.42 22.82 -4.88
C ALA A 528 -37.40 24.21 -4.17
N LEU A 529 -36.69 25.19 -4.78
CA LEU A 529 -36.87 26.66 -4.63
C LEU A 529 -36.50 27.29 -3.26
N ASP A 530 -36.10 28.56 -3.11
CA ASP A 530 -35.90 29.66 -4.10
C ASP A 530 -34.81 30.70 -3.66
N LYS A 531 -34.46 31.59 -4.59
CA LYS A 531 -33.95 32.98 -4.47
C LYS A 531 -32.59 33.33 -3.83
N GLN A 532 -31.95 34.30 -4.50
CA GLN A 532 -30.79 35.11 -4.09
C GLN A 532 -31.27 36.41 -3.40
N VAL A 533 -30.36 37.40 -3.27
CA VAL A 533 -30.56 38.84 -2.98
C VAL A 533 -30.55 39.23 -1.49
N SER A 534 -29.87 40.29 -1.02
CA SER A 534 -28.59 40.96 -1.40
C SER A 534 -28.22 42.06 -0.39
N PHE A 535 -26.92 42.38 -0.23
CA PHE A 535 -26.39 43.66 0.33
C PHE A 535 -26.79 44.00 1.79
N LEU A 536 -26.24 45.02 2.50
CA LEU A 536 -25.11 45.95 2.23
C LEU A 536 -24.20 46.06 3.49
N ALA A 537 -23.35 47.09 3.59
CA ALA A 537 -22.23 47.22 4.54
C ALA A 537 -22.43 48.37 5.59
N VAL A 538 -21.31 48.95 6.07
CA VAL A 538 -21.17 50.03 7.10
C VAL A 538 -21.20 49.50 8.55
N ASN A 539 -20.38 49.92 9.54
CA ASN A 539 -18.99 50.39 9.71
C ASN A 539 -18.94 50.95 11.17
N VAL A 540 -18.05 50.46 12.06
CA VAL A 540 -16.92 51.19 12.72
C VAL A 540 -17.31 52.21 13.84
N VAL A 541 -16.34 52.59 14.71
CA VAL A 541 -16.38 53.64 15.78
C VAL A 541 -17.01 53.20 17.12
N GLU A 542 -16.49 53.47 18.34
CA GLU A 542 -15.14 53.81 18.88
C GLU A 542 -15.05 53.34 20.37
N LYS A 543 -13.92 52.79 20.90
CA LYS A 543 -12.76 53.39 21.64
C LYS A 543 -12.96 54.01 23.05
N HIS A 544 -12.14 53.48 23.98
CA HIS A 544 -11.39 54.15 25.09
C HIS A 544 -12.14 54.64 26.34
N GLY A 545 -11.56 54.64 27.56
CA GLY A 545 -10.29 54.07 28.04
C GLY A 545 -9.72 54.73 29.32
N ILE A 546 -8.52 54.30 29.79
CA ILE A 546 -7.60 55.02 30.75
C ILE A 546 -8.09 55.00 32.24
N LYS A 547 -7.32 54.97 33.36
CA LYS A 547 -5.89 55.08 33.83
C LYS A 547 -5.64 53.98 34.92
N GLY A 548 -4.44 53.42 35.19
CA GLY A 548 -3.39 53.92 36.12
C GLY A 548 -3.62 53.49 37.60
N ARG A 549 -2.64 53.08 38.46
CA ARG A 549 -1.16 53.00 38.37
C ARG A 549 -0.58 52.23 39.61
N ALA A 550 0.62 51.61 39.50
CA ALA A 550 1.50 51.09 40.60
C ALA A 550 0.96 49.89 41.44
N MET A 551 1.72 49.03 42.12
CA MET A 551 3.18 48.72 42.32
C MET A 551 3.29 47.29 42.96
N GLU A 552 4.40 46.54 43.08
CA GLU A 552 5.81 46.57 42.62
C GLU A 552 6.40 45.11 42.63
N LYS A 553 7.74 44.95 42.49
CA LYS A 553 8.61 43.75 42.62
C LYS A 553 8.40 42.51 41.72
N GLN A 554 9.45 41.75 41.37
CA GLN A 554 10.67 42.08 40.58
C GLN A 554 11.50 40.79 40.40
N GLU A 555 11.82 40.42 39.15
CA GLU A 555 13.07 39.70 38.86
C GLU A 555 13.55 40.00 37.43
N ARG A 556 14.87 39.98 37.21
CA ARG A 556 15.55 40.22 35.92
C ARG A 556 16.67 39.20 35.74
N ALA A 557 16.77 38.61 34.55
CA ALA A 557 17.99 38.63 33.73
C ALA A 557 17.82 37.83 32.43
N MET A 558 18.34 38.36 31.31
CA MET A 558 18.56 37.61 30.08
C MET A 558 19.59 38.34 29.21
N GLU A 559 20.74 37.72 28.94
CA GLU A 559 21.47 37.89 27.68
C GLU A 559 22.50 36.77 27.44
N ARG A 560 22.55 36.30 26.19
CA ARG A 560 23.69 35.73 25.45
C ARG A 560 24.59 34.66 26.12
N GLN A 561 24.51 33.44 25.58
CA GLN A 561 25.53 33.00 24.61
C GLN A 561 25.03 31.88 23.67
N ARG A 562 25.77 31.64 22.57
CA ARG A 562 25.52 30.56 21.60
C ARG A 562 26.60 29.49 21.73
N SER A 563 26.22 28.21 21.79
CA SER A 563 27.01 27.12 21.16
C SER A 563 26.20 25.84 20.96
N PHE A 564 26.76 24.90 20.18
CA PHE A 564 26.33 23.50 19.99
C PHE A 564 24.83 23.18 19.83
N ARG A 565 24.28 23.43 18.62
CA ARG A 565 23.06 22.75 18.15
C ARG A 565 23.44 21.47 17.39
N GLY A 566 23.75 20.39 18.12
CA GLY A 566 24.31 19.15 17.57
C GLY A 566 23.53 17.85 17.82
N PHE A 567 22.54 17.83 18.72
CA PHE A 567 21.68 16.67 18.98
C PHE A 567 20.31 17.12 19.55
N VAL A 568 19.45 16.19 19.97
CA VAL A 568 18.13 16.45 20.59
C VAL A 568 17.07 17.08 19.66
N GLU A 569 16.75 16.39 18.56
CA GLU A 569 15.47 16.58 17.84
C GLU A 569 14.66 15.28 17.75
N LYS A 570 14.73 14.46 18.81
CA LYS A 570 14.04 13.15 18.90
C LYS A 570 13.46 12.81 20.29
N GLN A 571 13.31 13.81 21.17
CA GLN A 571 12.94 13.58 22.59
C GLN A 571 11.70 14.37 23.06
N LYS A 572 11.11 15.25 22.23
CA LYS A 572 9.91 16.04 22.58
C LYS A 572 8.61 15.22 22.76
N SER A 573 8.55 13.98 22.28
CA SER A 573 7.35 13.12 22.40
C SER A 573 7.14 12.49 23.79
N PHE A 574 8.07 12.63 24.74
CA PHE A 574 8.01 11.94 26.04
C PHE A 574 7.72 12.84 27.25
N ARG A 575 7.81 14.17 27.12
CA ARG A 575 7.65 15.09 28.26
C ARG A 575 6.19 15.22 28.73
N VAL A 576 5.25 15.29 27.78
CA VAL A 576 3.79 15.41 27.99
C VAL A 576 3.19 14.26 28.81
N VAL A 577 3.87 13.10 28.88
CA VAL A 577 3.36 11.91 29.60
C VAL A 577 3.79 11.88 31.08
N MET A 578 4.93 12.49 31.44
CA MET A 578 5.47 12.41 32.81
C MET A 578 5.00 13.57 33.71
N GLU A 579 4.80 14.77 33.15
CA GLU A 579 4.37 15.98 33.89
C GLU A 579 2.91 15.91 34.42
N ARG A 580 2.23 14.75 34.28
CA ARG A 580 0.95 14.43 34.96
C ARG A 580 1.04 13.38 36.08
N GLN A 581 2.21 12.80 36.36
CA GLN A 581 2.37 11.82 37.45
C GLN A 581 2.92 12.43 38.77
N LEU A 582 3.45 13.65 38.74
CA LEU A 582 4.08 14.30 39.91
C LEU A 582 3.09 14.92 40.94
N SER A 583 1.78 14.66 40.82
CA SER A 583 0.73 15.17 41.73
C SER A 583 -0.03 14.05 42.49
N PHE A 584 0.55 12.84 42.51
CA PHE A 584 -0.03 11.62 43.09
C PHE A 584 0.95 10.86 43.99
N MET A 585 1.82 11.57 44.72
CA MET A 585 2.40 11.06 45.97
C MET A 585 1.65 11.66 47.16
N ASN A 586 0.47 11.11 47.45
CA ASN A 586 -0.13 11.11 48.79
C ASN A 586 -1.18 9.99 48.87
N VAL A 587 -1.21 9.32 50.01
CA VAL A 587 -2.11 8.18 50.29
C VAL A 587 -3.39 8.70 50.95
N GLY A 588 -4.54 8.14 50.57
CA GLY A 588 -5.84 8.44 51.19
C GLY A 588 -6.47 9.77 50.74
N GLY A 589 -7.79 9.76 50.55
CA GLY A 589 -8.60 10.96 50.29
C GLY A 589 -9.39 10.93 48.99
N GLU A 590 -10.71 11.02 49.11
CA GLU A 590 -11.65 11.11 47.99
C GLU A 590 -11.45 12.41 47.20
N ARG A 591 -11.06 12.32 45.92
CA ARG A 591 -10.91 13.49 45.06
C ARG A 591 -12.21 13.80 44.32
N LYS A 592 -13.03 14.70 44.91
CA LYS A 592 -14.23 15.29 44.28
C LYS A 592 -13.92 15.77 42.84
N LYS A 593 -14.66 15.28 41.85
CA LYS A 593 -14.61 15.75 40.45
C LYS A 593 -15.01 17.23 40.37
N LYS A 594 -14.37 18.02 39.50
CA LYS A 594 -14.87 19.36 39.14
C LYS A 594 -16.16 19.23 38.33
N THR A 595 -17.12 20.09 38.62
CA THR A 595 -18.36 20.26 37.84
C THR A 595 -18.09 21.11 36.59
N ASP A 596 -18.00 20.46 35.43
CA ASP A 596 -18.08 21.17 34.14
C ASP A 596 -19.48 21.79 33.98
N SER A 597 -19.55 23.05 33.54
CA SER A 597 -20.81 23.77 33.35
C SER A 597 -21.70 23.10 32.30
N PRO A 598 -23.02 22.90 32.57
CA PRO A 598 -23.96 22.38 31.58
C PRO A 598 -23.93 23.20 30.27
N GLY A 599 -24.03 22.51 29.13
CA GLY A 599 -24.13 23.12 27.80
C GLY A 599 -22.82 23.15 26.98
N LYS A 600 -21.63 23.16 27.60
CA LYS A 600 -20.35 23.24 26.84
C LYS A 600 -20.06 22.03 25.94
N ARG A 601 -20.64 20.85 26.21
CA ARG A 601 -20.50 19.65 25.37
C ARG A 601 -21.67 19.44 24.39
N GLY A 602 -22.64 20.36 24.31
CA GLY A 602 -23.84 20.18 23.47
C GLY A 602 -24.73 19.02 23.94
N ASP A 603 -24.88 18.90 25.26
CA ASP A 603 -25.64 17.84 25.92
C ASP A 603 -27.16 18.00 25.72
N SER A 604 -27.87 16.90 25.44
CA SER A 604 -29.35 16.91 25.49
C SER A 604 -29.85 16.90 26.95
N PRO A 605 -31.14 17.20 27.22
CA PRO A 605 -31.71 17.09 28.57
C PRO A 605 -31.48 15.71 29.20
N LEU A 606 -31.55 14.65 28.40
CA LEU A 606 -31.30 13.27 28.83
C LEU A 606 -29.82 13.03 29.17
N HIS A 607 -28.86 13.64 28.45
CA HIS A 607 -27.44 13.60 28.84
C HIS A 607 -27.20 14.28 30.19
N LEU A 608 -27.85 15.43 30.45
CA LEU A 608 -27.68 16.16 31.69
C LEU A 608 -28.29 15.39 32.88
N ALA A 609 -29.49 14.84 32.72
CA ALA A 609 -30.12 13.96 33.71
C ALA A 609 -29.27 12.69 33.97
N ALA A 610 -28.76 12.06 32.91
CA ALA A 610 -27.91 10.87 33.02
C ALA A 610 -26.54 11.16 33.67
N ARG A 611 -25.91 12.30 33.37
CA ARG A 611 -24.63 12.71 33.97
C ARG A 611 -24.79 13.11 35.44
N THR A 612 -25.92 13.72 35.81
CA THR A 612 -26.21 14.09 37.21
C THR A 612 -26.74 12.93 38.06
N GLY A 613 -27.19 11.83 37.44
CA GLY A 613 -27.74 10.67 38.15
C GLY A 613 -29.20 10.85 38.58
N ASN A 614 -29.90 11.85 38.05
CA ASN A 614 -31.29 12.14 38.40
C ASN A 614 -32.25 11.14 37.73
N LEU A 615 -32.43 9.98 38.36
CA LEU A 615 -33.32 8.91 37.90
C LEU A 615 -34.75 9.41 37.65
N GLY A 616 -35.31 10.24 38.54
CA GLY A 616 -36.65 10.80 38.36
C GLY A 616 -36.79 11.59 37.07
N LYS A 617 -35.81 12.45 36.74
CA LYS A 617 -35.81 13.22 35.49
C LYS A 617 -35.51 12.36 34.26
N VAL A 618 -34.74 11.28 34.40
CA VAL A 618 -34.56 10.28 33.33
C VAL A 618 -35.89 9.57 33.04
N MET A 619 -36.59 9.06 34.06
CA MET A 619 -37.90 8.41 33.90
C MET A 619 -38.96 9.37 33.34
N GLU A 620 -38.96 10.64 33.76
CA GLU A 620 -39.85 11.67 33.21
C GLU A 620 -39.61 11.88 31.71
N LEU A 621 -38.35 12.06 31.29
CA LEU A 621 -37.98 12.24 29.89
C LEU A 621 -38.25 10.99 29.02
N ILE A 622 -38.08 9.79 29.58
CA ILE A 622 -38.41 8.52 28.89
C ILE A 622 -39.93 8.39 28.70
N ARG A 623 -40.73 8.71 29.73
CA ARG A 623 -42.20 8.67 29.66
C ARG A 623 -42.83 9.77 28.81
N ALA A 624 -42.11 10.86 28.56
CA ALA A 624 -42.56 11.96 27.71
C ALA A 624 -42.38 11.72 26.20
N CYS A 625 -41.71 10.62 25.79
CA CYS A 625 -41.55 10.25 24.39
C CYS A 625 -42.82 9.56 23.87
N ASN A 626 -43.42 10.07 22.78
CA ASN A 626 -44.67 9.57 22.21
C ASN A 626 -44.45 8.43 21.20
N GLY A 627 -43.46 7.57 21.44
CA GLY A 627 -43.18 6.40 20.61
C GLY A 627 -41.81 5.77 20.86
N ILE A 628 -41.68 4.50 20.47
CA ILE A 628 -40.44 3.72 20.62
C ILE A 628 -39.32 4.31 19.74
N GLU A 629 -39.66 4.85 18.56
CA GLU A 629 -38.68 5.44 17.63
C GLU A 629 -38.08 6.75 18.17
N GLU A 630 -38.91 7.64 18.74
CA GLU A 630 -38.45 8.89 19.36
C GLU A 630 -37.51 8.63 20.55
N LEU A 631 -37.87 7.65 21.40
CA LEU A 631 -37.04 7.21 22.51
C LEU A 631 -35.70 6.63 22.03
N LYS A 632 -35.69 5.92 20.90
CA LYS A 632 -34.47 5.36 20.28
C LYS A 632 -33.59 6.45 19.66
N GLU A 633 -34.16 7.49 19.04
CA GLU A 633 -33.39 8.65 18.59
C GLU A 633 -32.77 9.37 19.79
N LEU A 634 -33.57 9.74 20.81
CA LEU A 634 -33.10 10.49 21.98
C LEU A 634 -32.00 9.74 22.76
N SER A 635 -32.06 8.40 22.77
CA SER A 635 -31.08 7.51 23.41
C SER A 635 -29.77 7.32 22.63
N SER A 636 -29.85 7.32 21.28
CA SER A 636 -28.68 7.15 20.40
C SER A 636 -27.99 8.47 20.04
N LYS A 637 -28.69 9.59 20.22
CA LYS A 637 -28.18 10.96 19.99
C LYS A 637 -26.88 11.19 20.73
N GLN A 638 -25.84 11.59 20.00
CA GLN A 638 -24.52 11.88 20.56
C GLN A 638 -24.33 13.39 20.81
N ASN A 639 -23.60 13.75 21.87
CA ASN A 639 -23.17 15.13 22.12
C ASN A 639 -21.93 15.51 21.27
N LEU A 640 -21.38 16.72 21.45
CA LEU A 640 -20.25 17.22 20.67
C LEU A 640 -18.95 16.41 20.85
N GLU A 641 -18.82 15.61 21.91
CA GLU A 641 -17.70 14.69 22.14
C GLU A 641 -18.00 13.24 21.69
N GLY A 642 -19.17 13.00 21.11
CA GLY A 642 -19.65 11.67 20.73
C GLY A 642 -20.23 10.86 21.91
N GLU A 643 -20.28 11.43 23.12
CA GLU A 643 -20.86 10.76 24.28
C GLU A 643 -22.36 10.54 24.04
N THR A 644 -22.90 9.41 24.47
CA THR A 644 -24.35 9.18 24.58
C THR A 644 -24.84 9.48 26.01
N PRO A 645 -26.16 9.51 26.27
CA PRO A 645 -26.69 9.58 27.62
C PRO A 645 -26.23 8.41 28.49
N LEU A 646 -26.25 7.18 27.96
CA LEU A 646 -25.79 5.98 28.67
C LEU A 646 -24.28 6.03 28.97
N TYR A 647 -23.45 6.52 28.04
CA TYR A 647 -22.03 6.79 28.30
C TYR A 647 -21.84 7.78 29.45
N SER A 648 -22.68 8.82 29.52
CA SER A 648 -22.60 9.86 30.56
C SER A 648 -22.99 9.35 31.95
N ALA A 649 -23.94 8.43 32.05
CA ALA A 649 -24.24 7.71 33.29
C ALA A 649 -23.09 6.75 33.68
N ALA A 650 -22.58 5.98 32.71
CA ALA A 650 -21.51 5.01 32.91
C ALA A 650 -20.16 5.64 33.31
N GLU A 651 -19.81 6.85 32.82
CA GLU A 651 -18.60 7.58 33.25
C GLU A 651 -18.67 8.06 34.72
N ASN A 652 -19.87 8.17 35.28
CA ASN A 652 -20.11 8.70 36.62
C ASN A 652 -20.59 7.63 37.62
N GLY A 653 -20.87 6.41 37.16
CA GLY A 653 -21.14 5.26 38.02
C GLY A 653 -22.58 5.15 38.49
N HIS A 654 -23.51 5.86 37.86
CA HIS A 654 -24.93 5.92 38.24
C HIS A 654 -25.67 4.63 37.87
N SER A 655 -25.40 3.53 38.59
CA SER A 655 -25.88 2.19 38.29
C SER A 655 -27.40 2.09 38.14
N LEU A 656 -28.18 2.76 38.98
CA LEU A 656 -29.65 2.79 38.89
C LEU A 656 -30.15 3.47 37.60
N VAL A 657 -29.45 4.51 37.13
CA VAL A 657 -29.77 5.18 35.87
C VAL A 657 -29.35 4.32 34.68
N VAL A 658 -28.20 3.65 34.76
CA VAL A 658 -27.77 2.66 33.77
C VAL A 658 -28.80 1.53 33.66
N GLU A 659 -29.26 0.98 34.79
CA GLU A 659 -30.29 -0.07 34.85
C GLU A 659 -31.63 0.36 34.26
N GLU A 660 -32.14 1.55 34.60
CA GLU A 660 -33.40 2.06 34.04
C GLU A 660 -33.28 2.31 32.53
N MET A 661 -32.15 2.86 32.07
CA MET A 661 -31.90 3.10 30.65
C MET A 661 -31.77 1.79 29.85
N LEU A 662 -31.18 0.74 30.43
CA LEU A 662 -31.00 -0.57 29.78
C LEU A 662 -32.33 -1.30 29.54
N LYS A 663 -33.39 -1.01 30.30
CA LYS A 663 -34.76 -1.53 30.04
C LYS A 663 -35.36 -1.05 28.70
N HIS A 664 -34.79 0.01 28.11
CA HIS A 664 -35.36 0.73 26.97
C HIS A 664 -34.37 0.93 25.82
N MET A 665 -33.26 0.17 25.77
CA MET A 665 -32.21 0.31 24.76
C MET A 665 -31.79 -1.04 24.16
N ASP A 666 -31.46 -1.02 22.87
CA ASP A 666 -30.86 -2.17 22.16
C ASP A 666 -29.32 -2.23 22.33
N LEU A 667 -28.74 -3.40 22.06
CA LEU A 667 -27.29 -3.62 22.04
C LEU A 667 -26.55 -2.66 21.08
N ASP A 668 -27.15 -2.32 19.95
CA ASP A 668 -26.56 -1.39 18.97
C ASP A 668 -26.44 0.02 19.57
N THR A 669 -27.47 0.48 20.29
CA THR A 669 -27.44 1.75 21.03
C THR A 669 -26.46 1.70 22.21
N ALA A 670 -26.43 0.57 22.94
CA ALA A 670 -25.55 0.39 24.10
C ALA A 670 -24.05 0.27 23.74
N SER A 671 -23.72 -0.01 22.48
CA SER A 671 -22.34 -0.16 21.98
C SER A 671 -21.82 1.05 21.17
N VAL A 672 -22.60 2.13 21.07
CA VAL A 672 -22.19 3.40 20.44
C VAL A 672 -20.94 3.97 21.12
N LYS A 673 -19.96 4.38 20.33
CA LYS A 673 -18.65 4.86 20.81
C LYS A 673 -18.52 6.37 20.71
N ALA A 674 -17.99 6.98 21.76
CA ALA A 674 -17.59 8.39 21.76
C ALA A 674 -16.35 8.65 20.89
N ARG A 675 -16.04 9.93 20.60
CA ARG A 675 -14.89 10.30 19.75
C ARG A 675 -13.53 9.84 20.27
N ASN A 676 -13.45 9.52 21.56
CA ASN A 676 -12.27 8.93 22.19
C ASN A 676 -12.09 7.42 21.91
N GLY A 677 -13.06 6.76 21.27
CA GLY A 677 -13.05 5.34 20.91
C GLY A 677 -13.67 4.40 21.95
N PHE A 678 -14.15 4.91 23.08
CA PHE A 678 -14.81 4.13 24.14
C PHE A 678 -16.33 4.13 24.01
N ASP A 679 -16.93 2.98 24.28
CA ASP A 679 -18.37 2.79 24.54
C ASP A 679 -18.66 2.95 26.07
N PRO A 680 -19.94 2.92 26.51
CA PRO A 680 -20.30 3.01 27.93
C PRO A 680 -19.59 1.97 28.82
N PHE A 681 -19.35 0.77 28.30
CA PHE A 681 -18.69 -0.31 29.02
C PHE A 681 -17.20 -0.02 29.26
N HIS A 682 -16.50 0.46 28.23
CA HIS A 682 -15.10 0.88 28.32
C HIS A 682 -14.90 2.05 29.28
N VAL A 683 -15.81 3.03 29.32
CA VAL A 683 -15.67 4.15 30.25
C VAL A 683 -15.98 3.75 31.70
N ALA A 684 -16.97 2.89 31.95
CA ALA A 684 -17.18 2.34 33.30
C ALA A 684 -15.96 1.52 33.78
N ALA A 685 -15.38 0.67 32.93
CA ALA A 685 -14.16 -0.10 33.23
C ALA A 685 -12.90 0.76 33.39
N LYS A 686 -12.85 1.94 32.77
CA LYS A 686 -11.80 2.95 32.97
C LYS A 686 -11.93 3.66 34.32
N GLN A 687 -13.15 3.97 34.75
CA GLN A 687 -13.41 4.73 35.98
C GLN A 687 -13.51 3.83 37.23
N GLY A 688 -13.71 2.52 37.06
CA GLY A 688 -13.75 1.54 38.16
C GLY A 688 -15.16 1.20 38.66
N HIS A 689 -16.21 1.62 37.93
CA HIS A 689 -17.60 1.54 38.38
C HIS A 689 -18.20 0.14 38.24
N ILE A 690 -17.82 -0.75 39.17
CA ILE A 690 -18.15 -2.18 39.12
C ILE A 690 -19.66 -2.48 39.08
N GLU A 691 -20.50 -1.77 39.84
CA GLU A 691 -21.96 -2.02 39.83
C GLU A 691 -22.61 -1.63 38.50
N ALA A 692 -22.14 -0.55 37.84
CA ALA A 692 -22.57 -0.20 36.49
C ALA A 692 -22.13 -1.25 35.45
N LEU A 693 -20.96 -1.87 35.64
CA LEU A 693 -20.49 -2.96 34.78
C LEU A 693 -21.26 -4.26 35.00
N LYS A 694 -21.64 -4.59 36.24
CA LYS A 694 -22.53 -5.73 36.51
C LYS A 694 -23.85 -5.55 35.76
N LYS A 695 -24.51 -4.39 35.88
CA LYS A 695 -25.74 -4.10 35.15
C LYS A 695 -25.59 -4.16 33.63
N LEU A 696 -24.51 -3.62 33.09
CA LEU A 696 -24.20 -3.74 31.65
C LEU A 696 -23.95 -5.20 31.20
N LEU A 697 -23.38 -6.06 32.05
CA LEU A 697 -23.19 -7.50 31.77
C LEU A 697 -24.46 -8.32 31.98
N GLU A 698 -25.29 -7.99 32.96
CA GLU A 698 -26.59 -8.61 33.23
C GLU A 698 -27.52 -8.46 32.02
N THR A 699 -27.57 -7.27 31.41
CA THR A 699 -28.36 -7.03 30.19
C THR A 699 -27.62 -7.45 28.91
N PHE A 700 -26.33 -7.12 28.77
CA PHE A 700 -25.58 -7.27 27.52
C PHE A 700 -24.16 -7.85 27.70
N PRO A 701 -24.04 -9.19 27.92
CA PRO A 701 -22.73 -9.86 28.04
C PRO A 701 -21.75 -9.58 26.89
N ASN A 702 -22.27 -9.36 25.68
CA ASN A 702 -21.49 -9.05 24.47
C ASN A 702 -20.61 -7.79 24.60
N LEU A 703 -20.95 -6.85 25.50
CA LEU A 703 -20.15 -5.65 25.76
C LEU A 703 -18.77 -5.97 26.35
N ALA A 704 -18.57 -7.15 26.95
CA ALA A 704 -17.25 -7.63 27.37
C ALA A 704 -16.25 -7.76 26.20
N MET A 705 -16.75 -8.04 24.99
CA MET A 705 -15.95 -8.30 23.79
C MET A 705 -15.74 -7.08 22.89
N THR A 706 -16.32 -5.93 23.20
CA THR A 706 -16.08 -4.73 22.38
C THR A 706 -14.63 -4.25 22.52
N VAL A 707 -14.17 -3.47 21.54
CA VAL A 707 -12.82 -2.89 21.50
C VAL A 707 -12.81 -1.47 20.95
N ASP A 708 -11.84 -0.68 21.41
CA ASP A 708 -11.53 0.63 20.83
C ASP A 708 -10.80 0.52 19.47
N LEU A 709 -10.48 1.68 18.87
CA LEU A 709 -9.72 1.82 17.62
C LEU A 709 -8.28 1.25 17.67
N SER A 710 -7.79 0.86 18.85
CA SER A 710 -6.46 0.27 19.07
C SER A 710 -6.49 -1.22 19.46
N CYS A 711 -7.67 -1.85 19.40
CA CYS A 711 -7.95 -3.20 19.87
C CYS A 711 -7.74 -3.38 21.39
N THR A 712 -7.97 -2.31 22.16
CA THR A 712 -8.05 -2.32 23.63
C THR A 712 -9.45 -2.77 24.04
N THR A 713 -9.55 -3.86 24.81
CA THR A 713 -10.78 -4.27 25.50
C THR A 713 -10.92 -3.56 26.85
N ALA A 714 -12.11 -3.59 27.45
CA ALA A 714 -12.37 -3.07 28.80
C ALA A 714 -11.35 -3.57 29.86
N LEU A 715 -10.98 -4.86 29.80
CA LEU A 715 -9.96 -5.45 30.69
C LEU A 715 -8.59 -4.77 30.59
N HIS A 716 -8.15 -4.40 29.37
CA HIS A 716 -6.89 -3.68 29.18
C HIS A 716 -6.90 -2.28 29.82
N THR A 717 -8.07 -1.64 29.86
CA THR A 717 -8.24 -0.30 30.43
C THR A 717 -8.31 -0.38 31.95
N ALA A 718 -9.13 -1.27 32.51
CA ALA A 718 -9.18 -1.54 33.96
C ALA A 718 -7.80 -1.94 34.50
N ALA A 719 -7.11 -2.86 33.83
CA ALA A 719 -5.77 -3.31 34.20
C ALA A 719 -4.68 -2.23 34.02
N SER A 720 -4.94 -1.16 33.26
CA SER A 720 -4.04 -0.01 33.18
C SER A 720 -4.29 1.04 34.27
N GLN A 721 -5.49 1.09 34.84
CA GLN A 721 -5.85 2.02 35.92
C GLN A 721 -5.66 1.43 37.32
N GLY A 722 -5.72 0.09 37.45
CA GLY A 722 -5.47 -0.62 38.72
C GLY A 722 -6.73 -1.17 39.39
N HIS A 723 -7.87 -1.18 38.69
CA HIS A 723 -9.18 -1.59 39.22
C HIS A 723 -9.27 -3.11 39.35
N THR A 724 -8.70 -3.67 40.42
CA THR A 724 -8.61 -5.12 40.67
C THR A 724 -9.97 -5.81 40.64
N ASP A 725 -11.01 -5.22 41.22
CA ASP A 725 -12.33 -5.84 41.32
C ASP A 725 -13.03 -5.92 39.96
N VAL A 726 -12.84 -4.90 39.12
CA VAL A 726 -13.28 -4.91 37.71
C VAL A 726 -12.49 -5.93 36.89
N VAL A 727 -11.19 -6.07 37.13
CA VAL A 727 -10.37 -7.11 36.51
C VAL A 727 -10.87 -8.50 36.91
N ASN A 728 -11.15 -8.73 38.19
CA ASN A 728 -11.67 -9.99 38.71
C ASN A 728 -13.07 -10.32 38.15
N LEU A 729 -13.97 -9.32 38.06
CA LEU A 729 -15.28 -9.48 37.44
C LEU A 729 -15.15 -9.90 35.96
N LEU A 730 -14.34 -9.17 35.17
CA LEU A 730 -14.15 -9.46 33.76
C LEU A 730 -13.51 -10.84 33.52
N LEU A 731 -12.52 -11.24 34.33
CA LEU A 731 -11.90 -12.58 34.23
C LEU A 731 -12.87 -13.69 34.63
N LYS A 732 -13.80 -13.44 35.56
CA LYS A 732 -14.87 -14.38 35.92
C LYS A 732 -15.93 -14.49 34.80
N THR A 733 -16.18 -13.42 34.05
CA THR A 733 -17.08 -13.43 32.88
C THR A 733 -16.45 -14.14 31.68
N ASP A 734 -15.20 -13.82 31.34
CA ASP A 734 -14.41 -14.56 30.36
C ASP A 734 -12.89 -14.51 30.67
N SER A 735 -12.33 -15.67 31.00
CA SER A 735 -10.89 -15.84 31.26
C SER A 735 -10.02 -15.65 29.99
N HIS A 736 -10.60 -15.78 28.78
CA HIS A 736 -9.88 -15.57 27.53
C HIS A 736 -9.56 -14.09 27.25
N LEU A 737 -10.30 -13.13 27.84
CA LEU A 737 -9.99 -11.70 27.78
C LEU A 737 -8.53 -11.37 28.13
N ALA A 738 -7.92 -12.12 29.06
CA ALA A 738 -6.53 -11.94 29.49
C ALA A 738 -5.50 -12.21 28.37
N LYS A 739 -5.86 -13.06 27.40
CA LYS A 739 -5.00 -13.50 26.28
C LYS A 739 -5.07 -12.57 25.08
N ILE A 740 -6.16 -11.80 24.95
CA ILE A 740 -6.35 -10.78 23.91
C ILE A 740 -5.22 -9.75 23.99
N ALA A 741 -4.78 -9.24 22.84
CA ALA A 741 -3.69 -8.29 22.73
C ALA A 741 -4.05 -7.13 21.80
N LYS A 742 -3.64 -5.92 22.19
CA LYS A 742 -3.81 -4.68 21.41
C LYS A 742 -3.09 -4.72 20.06
N ASN A 743 -3.37 -3.76 19.19
CA ASN A 743 -2.75 -3.62 17.86
C ASN A 743 -1.20 -3.63 17.84
N ASN A 744 -0.56 -3.38 18.99
CA ASN A 744 0.89 -3.39 19.21
C ASN A 744 1.43 -4.67 19.88
N GLY A 745 0.59 -5.69 20.09
CA GLY A 745 0.94 -6.99 20.68
C GLY A 745 0.86 -7.04 22.22
N LYS A 746 0.49 -5.94 22.91
CA LYS A 746 0.42 -5.90 24.38
C LYS A 746 -0.91 -6.41 24.91
N THR A 747 -0.84 -7.38 25.82
CA THR A 747 -1.98 -7.84 26.64
C THR A 747 -2.28 -6.88 27.81
N ALA A 748 -3.32 -7.19 28.59
CA ALA A 748 -3.64 -6.50 29.84
C ALA A 748 -2.44 -6.53 30.83
N LEU A 749 -1.80 -7.70 30.98
CA LEU A 749 -0.65 -7.90 31.86
C LEU A 749 0.53 -6.96 31.56
N HIS A 750 0.82 -6.71 30.27
CA HIS A 750 1.85 -5.74 29.84
C HIS A 750 1.52 -4.30 30.24
N SER A 751 0.24 -3.99 30.47
CA SER A 751 -0.24 -2.65 30.85
C SER A 751 -0.15 -2.50 32.37
N ALA A 752 -0.67 -3.47 33.13
CA ALA A 752 -0.59 -3.51 34.60
C ALA A 752 0.87 -3.52 35.10
N ALA A 753 1.70 -4.40 34.56
CA ALA A 753 3.12 -4.50 34.93
C ALA A 753 3.91 -3.22 34.65
N ARG A 754 3.52 -2.44 33.62
CA ARG A 754 4.14 -1.14 33.33
C ARG A 754 3.72 -0.05 34.33
N MET A 755 2.48 -0.09 34.82
CA MET A 755 1.89 0.97 35.64
C MET A 755 2.12 0.79 37.14
N GLY A 756 2.45 -0.43 37.59
CA GLY A 756 2.80 -0.69 39.01
C GLY A 756 1.70 -1.39 39.81
N HIS A 757 0.65 -1.89 39.15
CA HIS A 757 -0.54 -2.49 39.77
C HIS A 757 -0.32 -3.97 40.13
N ARG A 758 0.20 -4.23 41.35
CA ARG A 758 0.59 -5.59 41.80
C ARG A 758 -0.58 -6.57 41.85
N GLU A 759 -1.70 -6.21 42.47
CA GLU A 759 -2.81 -7.15 42.65
C GLU A 759 -3.50 -7.49 41.32
N VAL A 760 -3.58 -6.54 40.37
CA VAL A 760 -4.00 -6.82 38.99
C VAL A 760 -3.05 -7.80 38.29
N VAL A 761 -1.73 -7.67 38.48
CA VAL A 761 -0.75 -8.64 37.96
C VAL A 761 -0.97 -10.02 38.57
N LYS A 762 -1.20 -10.09 39.89
CA LYS A 762 -1.49 -11.33 40.63
C LYS A 762 -2.77 -12.02 40.13
N SER A 763 -3.88 -11.29 39.94
CA SER A 763 -5.11 -11.84 39.37
C SER A 763 -4.92 -12.37 37.95
N LEU A 764 -4.22 -11.64 37.09
CA LEU A 764 -3.97 -12.05 35.70
C LEU A 764 -3.08 -13.29 35.59
N ILE A 765 -2.05 -13.40 36.45
CA ILE A 765 -1.16 -14.58 36.50
C ILE A 765 -1.86 -15.78 37.14
N GLY A 766 -2.63 -15.56 38.22
CA GLY A 766 -3.41 -16.62 38.87
C GLY A 766 -4.50 -17.22 37.98
N ASN A 767 -5.01 -16.45 37.01
CA ASN A 767 -5.91 -16.95 35.97
C ASN A 767 -5.17 -17.75 34.88
N ASP A 768 -4.02 -17.28 34.39
CA ASP A 768 -3.15 -18.04 33.49
C ASP A 768 -1.69 -17.53 33.49
N ALA A 769 -0.78 -18.32 34.06
CA ALA A 769 0.65 -17.99 34.15
C ALA A 769 1.35 -17.88 32.79
N SER A 770 0.88 -18.58 31.74
CA SER A 770 1.48 -18.55 30.40
C SER A 770 1.44 -17.15 29.76
N ILE A 771 0.56 -16.26 30.26
CA ILE A 771 0.46 -14.87 29.81
C ILE A 771 1.76 -14.08 30.10
N GLY A 772 2.54 -14.48 31.11
CA GLY A 772 3.85 -13.88 31.42
C GLY A 772 4.85 -13.97 30.25
N PHE A 773 4.82 -15.08 29.51
CA PHE A 773 5.71 -15.35 28.36
C PHE A 773 5.26 -14.73 27.04
N ARG A 774 4.02 -14.23 26.95
CA ARG A 774 3.53 -13.55 25.74
C ARG A 774 4.35 -12.27 25.51
N THR A 775 4.75 -12.01 24.27
CA THR A 775 5.61 -10.87 23.89
C THR A 775 4.87 -9.85 23.02
N ASP A 776 5.17 -8.57 23.19
CA ASP A 776 4.69 -7.51 22.30
C ASP A 776 5.38 -7.53 20.92
N LYS A 777 4.96 -6.66 19.98
CA LYS A 777 5.59 -6.56 18.63
C LYS A 777 7.07 -6.13 18.63
N LYS A 778 7.70 -5.93 19.79
CA LYS A 778 9.14 -5.69 19.97
C LYS A 778 9.83 -6.84 20.70
N GLY A 779 9.16 -7.98 20.88
CA GLY A 779 9.67 -9.14 21.63
C GLY A 779 9.64 -8.96 23.15
N GLN A 780 8.96 -7.94 23.68
CA GLN A 780 9.05 -7.60 25.11
C GLN A 780 7.91 -8.26 25.88
N THR A 781 8.24 -9.09 26.88
CA THR A 781 7.29 -9.72 27.82
C THR A 781 6.71 -8.73 28.83
N ALA A 782 5.78 -9.18 29.67
CA ALA A 782 5.30 -8.43 30.83
C ALA A 782 6.43 -8.04 31.80
N LEU A 783 7.41 -8.94 32.02
CA LEU A 783 8.59 -8.64 32.86
C LEU A 783 9.45 -7.51 32.26
N HIS A 784 9.62 -7.47 30.93
CA HIS A 784 10.24 -6.34 30.25
C HIS A 784 9.46 -5.02 30.38
N MET A 785 8.21 -5.03 30.84
CA MET A 785 7.46 -3.82 31.21
C MET A 785 7.64 -3.47 32.69
N ALA A 786 7.61 -4.47 33.58
CA ALA A 786 7.85 -4.32 35.02
C ALA A 786 9.21 -3.66 35.32
N VAL A 787 10.29 -4.16 34.72
CA VAL A 787 11.66 -3.65 34.95
C VAL A 787 11.90 -2.24 34.40
N LYS A 788 10.94 -1.66 33.66
CA LYS A 788 10.93 -0.25 33.25
C LYS A 788 10.19 0.66 34.24
N GLY A 789 9.34 0.07 35.09
CA GLY A 789 8.65 0.71 36.21
C GLY A 789 9.59 0.92 37.40
N GLN A 790 9.05 0.82 38.62
CA GLN A 790 9.79 0.97 39.88
C GLN A 790 9.36 -0.04 40.97
N ASN A 791 8.32 -0.84 40.74
CA ASN A 791 7.75 -1.76 41.74
C ASN A 791 8.43 -3.14 41.66
N GLU A 792 9.27 -3.46 42.63
CA GLU A 792 9.98 -4.74 42.76
C GLU A 792 9.04 -5.92 43.06
N GLY A 793 7.94 -5.71 43.79
CA GLY A 793 6.96 -6.76 44.10
C GLY A 793 6.32 -7.38 42.84
N ILE A 794 6.21 -6.62 41.75
CA ILE A 794 5.73 -7.13 40.45
C ILE A 794 6.76 -8.00 39.75
N VAL A 795 8.06 -7.73 39.94
CA VAL A 795 9.13 -8.61 39.44
C VAL A 795 9.06 -9.95 40.16
N LEU A 796 8.85 -9.94 41.48
CA LEU A 796 8.62 -11.17 42.26
C LEU A 796 7.38 -11.94 41.76
N GLU A 797 6.21 -11.30 41.65
CA GLU A 797 4.98 -12.00 41.18
C GLU A 797 5.09 -12.52 39.73
N LEU A 798 5.90 -11.90 38.86
CA LEU A 798 6.11 -12.36 37.48
C LEU A 798 7.14 -13.49 37.34
N VAL A 799 8.06 -13.66 38.31
CA VAL A 799 9.12 -14.68 38.27
C VAL A 799 8.72 -15.94 39.05
N LYS A 800 7.92 -15.83 40.12
CA LYS A 800 7.39 -16.96 40.91
C LYS A 800 6.80 -18.14 40.09
N PRO A 801 6.06 -17.95 38.99
CA PRO A 801 5.43 -19.07 38.29
C PRO A 801 6.41 -19.93 37.48
N ASP A 802 7.46 -19.30 36.93
CA ASP A 802 8.51 -19.95 36.14
C ASP A 802 9.71 -18.98 35.99
N PRO A 803 10.89 -19.30 36.55
CA PRO A 803 12.08 -18.43 36.45
C PRO A 803 12.64 -18.31 35.03
N ALA A 804 12.27 -19.18 34.08
CA ALA A 804 12.74 -19.12 32.70
C ALA A 804 12.41 -17.78 32.01
N ILE A 805 11.40 -17.03 32.50
CA ILE A 805 11.05 -15.68 32.04
C ILE A 805 12.23 -14.68 32.14
N LEU A 806 13.20 -14.91 33.03
CA LEU A 806 14.43 -14.11 33.18
C LEU A 806 15.36 -14.22 31.97
N SER A 807 15.31 -15.34 31.24
CA SER A 807 16.17 -15.62 30.09
C SER A 807 15.67 -15.04 28.76
N VAL A 808 14.39 -14.64 28.69
CA VAL A 808 13.75 -14.22 27.44
C VAL A 808 14.36 -12.92 26.90
N GLU A 809 14.70 -12.89 25.62
CA GLU A 809 15.25 -11.73 24.92
C GLU A 809 14.20 -10.89 24.17
N ASP A 810 14.36 -9.57 24.15
CA ASP A 810 13.63 -8.71 23.20
C ASP A 810 14.16 -8.76 21.76
N SER A 811 13.49 -8.07 20.84
CA SER A 811 13.87 -8.04 19.42
C SER A 811 15.33 -7.62 19.16
N LYS A 812 15.96 -6.90 20.10
CA LYS A 812 17.38 -6.49 20.05
C LYS A 812 18.32 -7.37 20.90
N GLY A 813 17.83 -8.44 21.50
CA GLY A 813 18.59 -9.31 22.39
C GLY A 813 18.77 -8.79 23.82
N ASN A 814 17.98 -7.81 24.25
CA ASN A 814 18.03 -7.38 25.66
C ASN A 814 17.21 -8.36 26.49
N THR A 815 17.80 -8.95 27.52
CA THR A 815 17.06 -9.62 28.61
C THR A 815 16.40 -8.58 29.54
N PRO A 816 15.58 -8.98 30.53
CA PRO A 816 15.07 -8.08 31.55
C PRO A 816 16.17 -7.34 32.31
N LEU A 817 17.32 -7.99 32.58
CA LEU A 817 18.47 -7.38 33.25
C LEU A 817 19.06 -6.22 32.43
N HIS A 818 19.40 -6.45 31.16
CA HIS A 818 19.82 -5.39 30.22
C HIS A 818 18.82 -4.22 30.19
N THR A 819 17.53 -4.54 30.27
CA THR A 819 16.45 -3.54 30.24
C THR A 819 16.36 -2.73 31.54
N ALA A 820 16.57 -3.36 32.70
CA ALA A 820 16.62 -2.73 34.02
C ALA A 820 17.84 -1.81 34.17
N THR A 821 19.02 -2.30 33.77
CA THR A 821 20.28 -1.53 33.73
C THR A 821 20.15 -0.32 32.80
N ASN A 822 19.63 -0.51 31.58
CA ASN A 822 19.35 0.58 30.63
C ASN A 822 18.34 1.61 31.19
N LYS A 823 17.64 1.33 32.30
CA LYS A 823 16.71 2.26 32.96
C LYS A 823 17.20 2.73 34.34
N GLY A 824 18.42 2.38 34.73
CA GLY A 824 19.03 2.79 36.02
C GLY A 824 18.23 2.32 37.24
N ARG A 825 17.54 1.17 37.15
CA ARG A 825 16.63 0.70 38.21
C ARG A 825 17.36 -0.16 39.23
N ILE A 826 18.21 0.48 40.04
CA ILE A 826 19.17 -0.21 40.94
C ILE A 826 18.48 -1.22 41.87
N LYS A 827 17.37 -0.86 42.53
CA LYS A 827 16.58 -1.81 43.36
C LYS A 827 16.10 -3.03 42.56
N ILE A 828 15.58 -2.81 41.36
CA ILE A 828 15.14 -3.90 40.46
C ILE A 828 16.33 -4.73 39.98
N VAL A 829 17.50 -4.12 39.76
CA VAL A 829 18.72 -4.87 39.38
C VAL A 829 19.22 -5.72 40.54
N ARG A 830 19.27 -5.21 41.78
CA ARG A 830 19.57 -6.05 42.97
C ARG A 830 18.55 -7.21 43.09
N CYS A 831 17.26 -6.93 42.93
CA CYS A 831 16.18 -7.93 42.95
C CYS A 831 16.27 -8.97 41.81
N LEU A 832 16.69 -8.58 40.61
CA LEU A 832 16.91 -9.52 39.50
C LEU A 832 18.16 -10.38 39.71
N VAL A 833 19.23 -9.80 40.25
CA VAL A 833 20.49 -10.48 40.58
C VAL A 833 20.29 -11.54 41.67
N SER A 834 19.40 -11.31 42.63
CA SER A 834 19.09 -12.26 43.71
C SER A 834 18.22 -13.47 43.31
N PHE A 835 18.03 -13.73 42.01
CA PHE A 835 17.37 -14.95 41.52
C PHE A 835 18.38 -15.95 40.97
N ASP A 836 18.36 -17.16 41.52
CA ASP A 836 19.17 -18.28 41.03
C ASP A 836 18.92 -18.56 39.54
N GLY A 837 20.01 -18.78 38.79
CA GLY A 837 19.95 -19.08 37.36
C GLY A 837 19.90 -17.87 36.41
N ILE A 838 19.94 -16.62 36.91
CA ILE A 838 20.04 -15.45 36.02
C ILE A 838 21.40 -15.36 35.31
N ASN A 839 21.38 -15.33 33.97
CA ASN A 839 22.61 -15.17 33.18
C ASN A 839 23.05 -13.68 33.13
N LEU A 840 23.90 -13.29 34.10
CA LEU A 840 24.50 -11.95 34.20
C LEU A 840 25.35 -11.56 32.97
N ASN A 841 25.96 -12.55 32.32
CA ASN A 841 26.94 -12.41 31.25
C ASN A 841 26.36 -12.67 29.85
N ALA A 842 25.03 -12.71 29.73
CA ALA A 842 24.36 -12.70 28.44
C ALA A 842 24.74 -11.43 27.65
N MET A 843 24.95 -11.56 26.33
CA MET A 843 25.24 -10.43 25.44
C MET A 843 24.03 -10.13 24.55
N ASN A 844 23.68 -8.85 24.41
CA ASN A 844 22.65 -8.44 23.44
C ASN A 844 23.17 -8.43 21.99
N LYS A 845 22.31 -8.12 21.00
CA LYS A 845 22.68 -8.11 19.57
C LYS A 845 23.59 -6.94 19.15
N ALA A 846 24.03 -6.09 20.09
CA ALA A 846 25.10 -5.12 19.90
C ALA A 846 26.46 -5.62 20.43
N GLY A 847 26.50 -6.76 21.13
CA GLY A 847 27.69 -7.31 21.78
C GLY A 847 27.94 -6.77 23.20
N ASP A 848 26.95 -6.13 23.82
CA ASP A 848 27.07 -5.57 25.17
C ASP A 848 26.49 -6.53 26.22
N THR A 849 27.19 -6.73 27.35
CA THR A 849 26.60 -7.34 28.55
C THR A 849 25.79 -6.33 29.37
N ALA A 850 25.15 -6.79 30.45
CA ALA A 850 24.54 -5.91 31.43
C ALA A 850 25.55 -4.94 32.07
N LEU A 851 26.82 -5.35 32.26
CA LEU A 851 27.85 -4.49 32.83
C LEU A 851 28.33 -3.42 31.82
N ASP A 852 28.53 -3.80 30.55
CA ASP A 852 28.88 -2.85 29.48
C ASP A 852 27.84 -1.73 29.34
N ILE A 853 26.55 -2.04 29.55
CA ILE A 853 25.48 -1.03 29.57
C ILE A 853 25.58 -0.10 30.80
N ALA A 854 25.93 -0.63 31.97
CA ALA A 854 26.08 0.18 33.18
C ALA A 854 27.25 1.19 33.06
N GLU A 855 28.39 0.73 32.55
CA GLU A 855 29.56 1.58 32.32
C GLU A 855 29.30 2.64 31.23
N LYS A 856 28.61 2.28 30.13
CA LYS A 856 28.19 3.26 29.10
C LYS A 856 27.18 4.31 29.58
N ILE A 857 26.46 4.04 30.68
CA ILE A 857 25.52 4.98 31.30
C ILE A 857 26.22 5.85 32.36
N GLY A 858 27.38 5.44 32.86
CA GLY A 858 28.15 6.21 33.84
C GLY A 858 27.52 6.22 35.24
N ASN A 859 26.76 5.18 35.61
CA ASN A 859 26.20 5.04 36.96
C ASN A 859 27.10 4.13 37.82
N PRO A 860 27.85 4.66 38.80
CA PRO A 860 28.83 3.88 39.55
C PRO A 860 28.21 2.86 40.52
N GLU A 861 27.07 3.18 41.15
CA GLU A 861 26.36 2.26 42.04
C GLU A 861 25.80 1.05 41.26
N LEU A 862 25.33 1.28 40.03
CA LEU A 862 24.88 0.22 39.12
C LEU A 862 26.04 -0.67 38.64
N VAL A 863 27.24 -0.09 38.49
CA VAL A 863 28.48 -0.83 38.17
C VAL A 863 28.99 -1.62 39.37
N SER A 864 28.89 -1.08 40.60
CA SER A 864 29.28 -1.82 41.81
C SER A 864 28.36 -3.03 42.00
N VAL A 865 27.03 -2.84 41.96
CA VAL A 865 26.03 -3.93 42.09
C VAL A 865 26.26 -5.09 41.12
N LEU A 866 26.63 -4.78 39.87
CA LEU A 866 26.88 -5.82 38.88
C LEU A 866 28.26 -6.49 39.04
N LYS A 867 29.25 -5.80 39.59
CA LYS A 867 30.57 -6.38 39.92
C LYS A 867 30.55 -7.18 41.23
N GLU A 868 29.83 -6.70 42.24
CA GLU A 868 29.44 -7.43 43.47
C GLU A 868 28.78 -8.78 43.11
N ALA A 869 27.99 -8.82 42.03
CA ALA A 869 27.32 -10.01 41.51
C ALA A 869 28.19 -10.93 40.63
N GLY A 870 29.42 -10.55 40.29
CA GLY A 870 30.28 -11.33 39.38
C GLY A 870 29.98 -11.18 37.88
N ALA A 871 29.33 -10.10 37.44
CA ALA A 871 29.18 -9.79 36.02
C ALA A 871 30.50 -9.29 35.39
N ALA A 872 30.74 -9.64 34.13
CA ALA A 872 31.95 -9.31 33.36
C ALA A 872 31.65 -8.45 32.12
N THR A 873 32.67 -7.79 31.57
CA THR A 873 32.55 -7.07 30.29
C THR A 873 32.68 -8.02 29.10
N ALA A 874 32.10 -7.68 27.95
CA ALA A 874 32.28 -8.45 26.72
C ALA A 874 33.73 -8.53 26.22
N LYS A 875 34.67 -7.73 26.78
CA LYS A 875 36.10 -7.76 26.43
C LYS A 875 36.87 -8.84 27.19
N ASP A 876 36.49 -9.09 28.43
CA ASP A 876 37.21 -9.99 29.34
C ASP A 876 36.85 -11.46 29.06
N LEU A 877 35.60 -11.70 28.65
CA LEU A 877 35.07 -13.01 28.24
C LEU A 877 35.68 -13.58 26.94
N GLY A 878 36.72 -12.96 26.36
CA GLY A 878 37.10 -13.15 24.95
C GLY A 878 38.58 -13.38 24.61
N LYS A 879 39.50 -13.57 25.57
CA LYS A 879 40.95 -13.70 25.26
C LYS A 879 41.79 -14.55 26.23
N PRO A 880 42.64 -15.45 25.70
CA PRO A 880 44.06 -15.53 26.07
C PRO A 880 44.89 -14.52 25.26
N ARG A 881 46.08 -14.14 25.77
CA ARG A 881 46.97 -13.12 25.17
C ARG A 881 47.97 -13.72 24.16
N ASN A 882 48.27 -12.98 23.08
CA ASN A 882 49.55 -13.08 22.35
C ASN A 882 49.78 -11.77 21.54
N PRO A 883 50.96 -11.11 21.57
CA PRO A 883 51.11 -9.73 21.11
C PRO A 883 51.29 -9.56 19.59
N ALA A 884 51.67 -10.61 18.86
CA ALA A 884 51.97 -10.55 17.41
C ALA A 884 50.83 -10.01 16.53
N LYS A 885 49.58 -10.00 17.03
CA LYS A 885 48.43 -9.47 16.29
C LYS A 885 48.37 -7.93 16.25
N GLN A 886 49.09 -7.23 17.13
CA GLN A 886 48.99 -5.77 17.27
C GLN A 886 49.46 -5.02 16.02
N LEU A 887 50.48 -5.54 15.32
CA LEU A 887 51.01 -4.98 14.07
C LEU A 887 50.08 -5.21 12.86
N ASN A 888 49.48 -6.40 12.76
CA ASN A 888 48.51 -6.71 11.71
C ASN A 888 47.17 -5.97 11.92
N GLN A 889 46.84 -5.63 13.18
CA GLN A 889 45.64 -4.86 13.49
C GLN A 889 45.76 -3.40 13.03
N THR A 890 46.90 -2.72 13.26
CA THR A 890 47.09 -1.33 12.77
C THR A 890 46.99 -1.20 11.26
N VAL A 891 47.57 -2.14 10.50
CA VAL A 891 47.46 -2.17 9.03
C VAL A 891 46.02 -2.46 8.56
N SER A 892 45.29 -3.33 9.28
CA SER A 892 43.88 -3.61 9.03
C SER A 892 42.97 -2.41 9.31
N ASP A 893 43.19 -1.71 10.43
CA ASP A 893 42.29 -0.65 10.90
C ASP A 893 42.40 0.60 10.02
N ILE A 894 43.60 0.98 9.57
CA ILE A 894 43.80 2.06 8.59
C ILE A 894 43.04 1.75 7.28
N LYS A 895 43.13 0.50 6.80
CA LYS A 895 42.43 0.05 5.59
C LYS A 895 40.91 0.08 5.75
N HIS A 896 40.40 -0.37 6.91
CA HIS A 896 38.97 -0.40 7.19
C HIS A 896 38.36 0.99 7.43
N GLU A 897 39.08 1.92 8.07
CA GLU A 897 38.60 3.29 8.27
C GLU A 897 38.52 4.07 6.95
N VAL A 898 39.53 3.95 6.09
CA VAL A 898 39.50 4.55 4.73
C VAL A 898 38.37 3.93 3.89
N GLN A 899 38.16 2.61 3.95
CA GLN A 899 37.01 1.97 3.29
C GLN A 899 35.66 2.41 3.88
N SER A 900 35.57 2.60 5.20
CA SER A 900 34.37 3.11 5.90
C SER A 900 33.98 4.50 5.39
N GLN A 901 34.93 5.44 5.36
CA GLN A 901 34.70 6.81 4.91
C GLN A 901 34.40 6.87 3.40
N LEU A 902 35.11 6.10 2.56
CA LEU A 902 34.79 5.98 1.14
C LEU A 902 33.38 5.39 0.92
N GLN A 903 32.95 4.43 1.75
CA GLN A 903 31.63 3.80 1.63
C GLN A 903 30.50 4.70 2.15
N GLN A 904 30.71 5.48 3.21
CA GLN A 904 29.80 6.55 3.61
C GLN A 904 29.72 7.66 2.54
N SER A 905 30.85 8.11 2.01
CA SER A 905 30.90 9.12 0.94
C SER A 905 30.18 8.62 -0.33
N ARG A 906 30.38 7.36 -0.72
CA ARG A 906 29.68 6.72 -1.84
C ARG A 906 28.17 6.58 -1.59
N GLN A 907 27.74 6.22 -0.38
CA GLN A 907 26.31 6.20 -0.02
C GLN A 907 25.69 7.60 -0.01
N THR A 908 26.40 8.61 0.50
CA THR A 908 25.96 10.00 0.52
C THR A 908 25.88 10.56 -0.90
N GLY A 909 26.88 10.31 -1.74
CA GLY A 909 26.85 10.61 -3.17
C GLY A 909 25.70 9.92 -3.91
N VAL A 910 25.35 8.68 -3.56
CA VAL A 910 24.16 7.99 -4.10
C VAL A 910 22.85 8.64 -3.60
N ARG A 911 22.76 9.09 -2.34
CA ARG A 911 21.61 9.86 -1.83
C ARG A 911 21.48 11.21 -2.54
N VAL A 912 22.56 11.98 -2.67
CA VAL A 912 22.58 13.27 -3.37
C VAL A 912 22.24 13.10 -4.85
N ARG A 913 22.85 12.13 -5.56
CA ARG A 913 22.48 11.80 -6.96
C ARG A 913 21.01 11.37 -7.09
N ARG A 914 20.43 10.70 -6.09
CA ARG A 914 19.00 10.33 -6.05
C ARG A 914 18.09 11.55 -5.84
N ILE A 915 18.50 12.50 -4.99
CA ILE A 915 17.81 13.79 -4.78
C ILE A 915 17.90 14.65 -6.05
N ALA A 916 19.09 14.79 -6.64
CA ALA A 916 19.30 15.52 -7.89
C ALA A 916 18.52 14.91 -9.07
N LYS A 917 18.44 13.57 -9.19
CA LYS A 917 17.56 12.91 -10.18
C LYS A 917 16.06 13.17 -9.92
N ARG A 918 15.62 13.24 -8.66
CA ARG A 918 14.24 13.62 -8.31
C ARG A 918 13.94 15.08 -8.64
N LEU A 919 14.82 16.02 -8.27
CA LEU A 919 14.69 17.44 -8.60
C LEU A 919 14.71 17.68 -10.12
N LYS A 920 15.60 17.01 -10.88
CA LYS A 920 15.62 17.08 -12.34
C LYS A 920 14.32 16.53 -12.95
N LYS A 921 13.76 15.44 -12.40
CA LYS A 921 12.45 14.92 -12.84
C LYS A 921 11.31 15.89 -12.52
N LEU A 922 11.30 16.52 -11.34
CA LEU A 922 10.32 17.54 -10.97
C LEU A 922 10.39 18.77 -11.90
N HIS A 923 11.59 19.26 -12.21
CA HIS A 923 11.75 20.41 -13.12
C HIS A 923 11.32 20.09 -14.56
N ILE A 924 11.57 18.87 -15.04
CA ILE A 924 11.09 18.40 -16.36
C ILE A 924 9.56 18.26 -16.36
N ASN A 925 8.98 17.66 -15.32
CA ASN A 925 7.53 17.53 -15.19
C ASN A 925 6.83 18.91 -15.13
N GLY A 926 7.37 19.86 -14.37
CA GLY A 926 6.85 21.23 -14.29
C GLY A 926 6.94 21.96 -15.63
N LEU A 927 8.07 21.85 -16.33
CA LEU A 927 8.24 22.43 -17.67
C LEU A 927 7.24 21.86 -18.68
N ASN A 928 7.05 20.53 -18.68
CA ASN A 928 6.05 19.89 -19.55
C ASN A 928 4.61 20.32 -19.19
N ASN A 929 4.30 20.49 -17.90
CA ASN A 929 2.98 20.96 -17.48
C ASN A 929 2.72 22.41 -17.94
N ALA A 930 3.70 23.30 -17.77
CA ALA A 930 3.62 24.69 -18.25
C ALA A 930 3.48 24.77 -19.78
N ILE A 931 4.19 23.93 -20.54
CA ILE A 931 4.02 23.80 -21.99
C ILE A 931 2.60 23.37 -22.33
N ASN A 932 2.07 22.33 -21.68
CA ASN A 932 0.73 21.81 -21.96
C ASN A 932 -0.38 22.84 -21.61
N SER A 933 -0.24 23.55 -20.49
CA SER A 933 -1.15 24.66 -20.15
C SER A 933 -1.09 25.77 -21.20
N ALA A 934 0.11 26.14 -21.66
CA ALA A 934 0.28 27.14 -22.72
C ALA A 934 -0.28 26.69 -24.08
N THR A 935 -0.13 25.41 -24.47
CA THR A 935 -0.73 24.88 -25.71
C THR A 935 -2.25 25.01 -25.71
N VAL A 936 -2.91 24.75 -24.56
CA VAL A 936 -4.38 24.85 -24.45
C VAL A 936 -4.83 26.30 -24.59
N VAL A 937 -4.15 27.26 -23.95
CA VAL A 937 -4.49 28.69 -24.08
C VAL A 937 -4.31 29.19 -25.52
N ALA A 938 -3.21 28.83 -26.20
CA ALA A 938 -3.00 29.21 -27.60
C ALA A 938 -4.05 28.60 -28.54
N VAL A 939 -4.43 27.32 -28.35
CA VAL A 939 -5.50 26.69 -29.13
C VAL A 939 -6.84 27.41 -28.89
N LEU A 940 -7.18 27.75 -27.65
CA LEU A 940 -8.42 28.48 -27.35
C LEU A 940 -8.46 29.85 -28.03
N ILE A 941 -7.39 30.66 -27.93
CA ILE A 941 -7.32 31.97 -28.60
C ILE A 941 -7.45 31.80 -30.12
N ALA A 942 -6.74 30.83 -30.72
CA ALA A 942 -6.85 30.54 -32.14
C ALA A 942 -8.28 30.13 -32.56
N THR A 943 -8.98 29.31 -31.77
CA THR A 943 -10.37 28.94 -32.08
C THR A 943 -11.36 30.09 -31.95
N VAL A 944 -11.17 31.00 -30.98
CA VAL A 944 -12.03 32.17 -30.79
C VAL A 944 -11.83 33.19 -31.91
N ALA A 945 -10.58 33.50 -32.24
CA ALA A 945 -10.23 34.40 -33.36
C ALA A 945 -10.76 33.85 -34.70
N PHE A 946 -10.45 32.59 -35.02
CA PHE A 946 -10.93 31.93 -36.23
C PHE A 946 -12.47 31.93 -36.33
N ALA A 947 -13.20 31.66 -35.24
CA ALA A 947 -14.65 31.77 -35.23
C ALA A 947 -15.12 33.21 -35.47
N ALA A 948 -14.54 34.18 -34.74
CA ALA A 948 -14.93 35.59 -34.79
C ALA A 948 -14.87 36.18 -36.21
N ILE A 949 -13.85 35.83 -37.00
CA ILE A 949 -13.71 36.26 -38.41
C ILE A 949 -14.93 35.86 -39.26
N PHE A 950 -15.50 34.68 -39.06
CA PHE A 950 -16.60 34.15 -39.89
C PHE A 950 -18.01 34.37 -39.29
N THR A 951 -18.12 34.82 -38.04
CA THR A 951 -19.42 35.05 -37.36
C THR A 951 -19.84 36.53 -37.26
N ILE A 952 -19.16 37.45 -37.94
CA ILE A 952 -19.49 38.89 -37.87
C ILE A 952 -20.83 39.14 -38.59
N PRO A 953 -21.82 39.80 -37.94
CA PRO A 953 -23.04 40.20 -38.61
C PRO A 953 -22.74 41.34 -39.61
N GLY A 954 -22.63 40.99 -40.89
CA GLY A 954 -22.43 41.94 -41.98
C GLY A 954 -23.01 41.40 -43.27
N GLN A 955 -24.16 41.94 -43.68
CA GLN A 955 -24.78 41.56 -44.95
C GLN A 955 -23.83 41.88 -46.11
N TYR A 956 -23.66 40.89 -47.00
CA TYR A 956 -23.05 41.08 -48.31
C TYR A 956 -24.03 41.86 -49.19
N GLU A 957 -23.51 42.64 -50.13
CA GLU A 957 -24.36 43.40 -51.05
C GLU A 957 -24.98 42.43 -52.08
N GLU A 958 -26.24 42.03 -51.89
CA GLU A 958 -26.94 41.02 -52.72
C GLU A 958 -27.52 41.58 -54.02
N ASP A 959 -27.76 42.90 -54.09
CA ASP A 959 -28.44 43.57 -55.21
C ASP A 959 -27.44 44.24 -56.17
N ARG A 960 -27.67 44.12 -57.48
CA ARG A 960 -26.72 44.43 -58.55
C ARG A 960 -26.88 45.83 -59.15
N THR A 961 -27.74 46.67 -58.55
CA THR A 961 -28.37 47.82 -59.22
C THR A 961 -27.80 49.21 -58.87
N LYS A 962 -26.85 49.32 -57.93
CA LYS A 962 -26.19 50.60 -57.59
C LYS A 962 -24.67 50.45 -57.50
N GLY A 963 -23.98 50.87 -58.56
CA GLY A 963 -22.55 50.64 -58.72
C GLY A 963 -21.64 51.57 -57.92
N LEU A 964 -20.93 51.01 -56.93
CA LEU A 964 -19.55 51.42 -56.59
C LEU A 964 -18.74 50.35 -55.82
N LEU A 965 -19.35 49.24 -55.38
CA LEU A 965 -18.67 48.09 -54.76
C LEU A 965 -18.79 46.83 -55.65
N LEU A 966 -17.92 45.84 -55.44
CA LEU A 966 -18.03 44.55 -56.14
C LEU A 966 -19.08 43.63 -55.48
N LEU A 967 -19.74 42.81 -56.29
CA LEU A 967 -20.71 41.81 -55.82
C LEU A 967 -20.03 40.81 -54.85
N GLY A 968 -20.57 40.68 -53.63
CA GLY A 968 -19.98 39.89 -52.56
C GLY A 968 -18.98 40.65 -51.65
N GLU A 969 -18.77 41.95 -51.86
CA GLU A 969 -18.06 42.80 -50.91
C GLU A 969 -18.95 43.07 -49.68
N ALA A 970 -18.39 42.96 -48.48
CA ALA A 970 -19.15 43.14 -47.25
C ALA A 970 -19.37 44.64 -46.95
N ARG A 971 -20.63 45.06 -46.74
CA ARG A 971 -21.03 46.46 -46.47
C ARG A 971 -20.35 47.13 -45.25
N ILE A 972 -19.60 46.36 -44.47
CA ILE A 972 -18.86 46.80 -43.27
C ILE A 972 -17.37 47.04 -43.56
N ALA A 973 -16.82 46.56 -44.69
CA ALA A 973 -15.37 46.52 -44.98
C ALA A 973 -14.66 47.89 -44.89
N GLY A 974 -15.30 48.97 -45.37
CA GLY A 974 -14.75 50.33 -45.31
C GLY A 974 -14.82 51.02 -43.94
N LYS A 975 -15.36 50.38 -42.89
CA LYS A 975 -15.49 50.99 -41.56
C LYS A 975 -14.20 50.78 -40.76
N ALA A 976 -13.64 51.85 -40.19
CA ALA A 976 -12.40 51.78 -39.40
C ALA A 976 -12.40 50.72 -38.26
N PRO A 977 -13.48 50.52 -37.48
CA PRO A 977 -13.54 49.44 -36.48
C PRO A 977 -13.42 48.03 -37.08
N PHE A 978 -13.89 47.81 -38.31
CA PHE A 978 -13.75 46.51 -38.98
C PHE A 978 -12.31 46.28 -39.46
N LEU A 979 -11.65 47.31 -40.00
CA LEU A 979 -10.24 47.22 -40.38
C LEU A 979 -9.35 46.95 -39.16
N VAL A 980 -9.62 47.62 -38.03
CA VAL A 980 -8.93 47.39 -36.75
C VAL A 980 -9.22 45.98 -36.23
N PHE A 981 -10.48 45.53 -36.19
CA PHE A 981 -10.83 44.15 -35.85
C PHE A 981 -10.03 43.14 -36.67
N PHE A 982 -10.13 43.23 -38.01
CA PHE A 982 -9.58 42.24 -38.93
C PHE A 982 -8.05 42.12 -38.81
N ILE A 983 -7.34 43.24 -38.64
CA ILE A 983 -5.89 43.25 -38.47
C ILE A 983 -5.49 42.61 -37.12
N PHE A 984 -6.09 43.04 -36.01
CA PHE A 984 -5.69 42.55 -34.68
C PHE A 984 -6.13 41.11 -34.40
N ASP A 985 -7.29 40.70 -34.90
CA ASP A 985 -7.75 39.31 -34.78
C ASP A 985 -6.86 38.35 -35.61
N SER A 986 -6.56 38.72 -36.87
CA SER A 986 -5.61 37.98 -37.71
C SER A 986 -4.24 37.83 -37.04
N LEU A 987 -3.71 38.90 -36.42
CA LEU A 987 -2.45 38.85 -35.68
C LEU A 987 -2.53 37.93 -34.45
N ALA A 988 -3.62 37.95 -33.70
CA ALA A 988 -3.84 37.05 -32.57
C ALA A 988 -3.91 35.58 -33.03
N LEU A 989 -4.62 35.30 -34.12
CA LEU A 989 -4.73 33.98 -34.75
C LEU A 989 -3.36 33.46 -35.20
N PHE A 990 -2.61 34.25 -35.99
CA PHE A 990 -1.30 33.83 -36.51
C PHE A 990 -0.27 33.62 -35.40
N ILE A 991 -0.21 34.47 -34.37
CA ILE A 991 0.71 34.28 -33.24
C ILE A 991 0.35 33.01 -32.46
N SER A 992 -0.94 32.77 -32.23
CA SER A 992 -1.41 31.60 -31.49
C SER A 992 -1.12 30.28 -32.23
N LEU A 993 -1.38 30.24 -33.54
CA LEU A 993 -1.04 29.10 -34.39
C LEU A 993 0.48 28.87 -34.48
N ALA A 994 1.27 29.95 -34.62
CA ALA A 994 2.73 29.86 -34.64
C ALA A 994 3.29 29.27 -33.32
N VAL A 995 2.73 29.67 -32.17
CA VAL A 995 3.08 29.08 -30.87
C VAL A 995 2.82 27.57 -30.84
N VAL A 996 1.65 27.11 -31.31
CA VAL A 996 1.30 25.67 -31.37
C VAL A 996 2.21 24.88 -32.33
N VAL A 997 2.51 25.44 -33.50
CA VAL A 997 3.42 24.80 -34.49
C VAL A 997 4.85 24.70 -33.96
N VAL A 998 5.36 25.72 -33.26
CA VAL A 998 6.69 25.67 -32.64
C VAL A 998 6.72 24.75 -31.42
N GLN A 999 5.64 24.68 -30.63
CA GLN A 999 5.51 23.74 -29.50
C GLN A 999 5.51 22.27 -29.96
N THR A 1000 4.83 21.96 -31.06
CA THR A 1000 4.71 20.60 -31.61
C THR A 1000 5.95 20.14 -32.37
N SER A 1001 6.66 21.03 -33.06
CA SER A 1001 7.87 20.69 -33.81
C SER A 1001 9.12 20.52 -32.93
N VAL A 1002 9.30 21.34 -31.88
CA VAL A 1002 10.55 21.37 -31.06
C VAL A 1002 10.54 20.32 -29.92
N VAL A 1003 9.85 19.19 -30.11
CA VAL A 1003 9.69 18.14 -29.08
C VAL A 1003 10.99 17.36 -28.81
N VAL A 1004 11.93 17.35 -29.76
CA VAL A 1004 13.28 16.76 -29.68
C VAL A 1004 14.23 17.90 -30.13
N ILE A 1005 15.39 18.20 -29.53
CA ILE A 1005 16.42 17.31 -28.94
C ILE A 1005 16.95 17.82 -27.57
N GLU A 1006 16.94 19.13 -27.27
CA GLU A 1006 17.63 19.68 -26.08
C GLU A 1006 16.74 20.29 -24.99
N GLN A 1007 17.13 20.09 -23.72
CA GLN A 1007 16.51 20.71 -22.55
C GLN A 1007 16.80 22.22 -22.41
N LYS A 1008 17.99 22.68 -22.84
CA LYS A 1008 18.38 24.10 -22.78
C LYS A 1008 17.55 24.94 -23.74
N ALA A 1009 17.39 24.45 -24.97
CA ALA A 1009 16.48 25.02 -25.97
C ALA A 1009 15.04 25.11 -25.44
N LYS A 1010 14.48 24.02 -24.89
CA LYS A 1010 13.11 24.02 -24.34
C LYS A 1010 12.88 25.05 -23.24
N LYS A 1011 13.84 25.28 -22.33
CA LYS A 1011 13.68 26.32 -21.29
C LYS A 1011 13.69 27.75 -21.87
N ASN A 1012 14.57 28.03 -22.84
CA ASN A 1012 14.56 29.32 -23.53
C ASN A 1012 13.27 29.52 -24.33
N LEU A 1013 12.79 28.46 -24.99
CA LEU A 1013 11.58 28.48 -25.79
C LEU A 1013 10.33 28.81 -24.96
N VAL A 1014 10.16 28.22 -23.77
CA VAL A 1014 9.02 28.53 -22.88
C VAL A 1014 9.00 30.01 -22.45
N PHE A 1015 10.17 30.62 -22.23
CA PHE A 1015 10.26 32.06 -21.92
C PHE A 1015 9.81 32.95 -23.11
N VAL A 1016 10.09 32.52 -24.34
CA VAL A 1016 9.61 33.21 -25.57
C VAL A 1016 8.11 32.98 -25.78
N ILE A 1017 7.63 31.74 -25.65
CA ILE A 1017 6.21 31.37 -25.75
C ILE A 1017 5.37 32.19 -24.77
N ASN A 1018 5.79 32.32 -23.51
CA ASN A 1018 5.06 33.11 -22.51
C ASN A 1018 4.88 34.57 -22.99
N LYS A 1019 5.94 35.21 -23.46
CA LYS A 1019 5.86 36.56 -24.04
C LYS A 1019 4.93 36.67 -25.25
N LEU A 1020 4.97 35.68 -26.15
CA LEU A 1020 4.07 35.65 -27.32
C LEU A 1020 2.60 35.44 -26.91
N MET A 1021 2.35 34.68 -25.84
CA MET A 1021 1.01 34.53 -25.27
C MET A 1021 0.44 35.87 -24.77
N TRP A 1022 1.23 36.64 -24.00
CA TRP A 1022 0.82 37.97 -23.55
C TRP A 1022 0.53 38.93 -24.72
N LEU A 1023 1.29 38.82 -25.82
CA LEU A 1023 1.06 39.61 -27.03
C LEU A 1023 -0.23 39.19 -27.77
N ALA A 1024 -0.50 37.88 -27.88
CA ALA A 1024 -1.76 37.38 -28.44
C ALA A 1024 -2.98 37.79 -27.61
N CYS A 1025 -2.88 37.71 -26.27
CA CYS A 1025 -3.91 38.20 -25.35
C CYS A 1025 -4.17 39.71 -25.50
N LEU A 1026 -3.13 40.52 -25.76
CA LEU A 1026 -3.32 41.95 -26.02
C LEU A 1026 -4.09 42.19 -27.34
N PHE A 1027 -3.73 41.47 -28.41
CA PHE A 1027 -4.36 41.66 -29.72
C PHE A 1027 -5.81 41.16 -29.79
N ILE A 1028 -6.14 39.99 -29.22
CA ILE A 1028 -7.52 39.49 -29.20
C ILE A 1028 -8.44 40.43 -28.39
N SER A 1029 -7.91 41.10 -27.38
CA SER A 1029 -8.65 42.12 -26.63
C SER A 1029 -8.88 43.41 -27.42
N VAL A 1030 -7.91 43.87 -28.21
CA VAL A 1030 -8.11 45.02 -29.13
C VAL A 1030 -9.14 44.66 -30.20
N ALA A 1031 -9.10 43.43 -30.74
CA ALA A 1031 -10.13 42.92 -31.65
C ALA A 1031 -11.52 42.92 -30.99
N PHE A 1032 -11.66 42.38 -29.78
CA PHE A 1032 -12.94 42.36 -29.04
C PHE A 1032 -13.48 43.78 -28.77
N VAL A 1033 -12.62 44.73 -28.39
CA VAL A 1033 -12.97 46.16 -28.22
C VAL A 1033 -13.43 46.78 -29.54
N SER A 1034 -12.85 46.40 -30.69
CA SER A 1034 -13.31 46.87 -32.00
C SER A 1034 -14.63 46.19 -32.43
N LEU A 1035 -14.82 44.91 -32.09
CA LEU A 1035 -16.00 44.13 -32.44
C LEU A 1035 -17.28 44.66 -31.78
N SER A 1036 -17.22 45.19 -30.55
CA SER A 1036 -18.41 45.77 -29.91
C SER A 1036 -18.99 46.95 -30.71
N PHE A 1037 -18.12 47.83 -31.25
CA PHE A 1037 -18.54 48.93 -32.14
C PHE A 1037 -19.03 48.47 -33.53
N ILE A 1038 -18.75 47.22 -33.93
CA ILE A 1038 -19.31 46.63 -35.16
C ILE A 1038 -20.70 46.06 -34.88
N VAL A 1039 -20.83 45.25 -33.82
CA VAL A 1039 -22.05 44.50 -33.47
C VAL A 1039 -23.18 45.40 -32.97
N VAL A 1040 -22.87 46.44 -32.21
CA VAL A 1040 -23.86 47.38 -31.63
C VAL A 1040 -24.32 48.45 -32.64
N GLY A 1041 -23.57 48.65 -33.73
CA GLY A 1041 -23.94 49.61 -34.78
C GLY A 1041 -23.77 51.08 -34.38
N LYS A 1042 -24.45 51.98 -35.13
CA LYS A 1042 -24.31 53.44 -34.96
C LYS A 1042 -25.30 54.07 -33.99
N GLU A 1043 -26.44 53.42 -33.74
CA GLU A 1043 -27.55 54.02 -32.99
C GLU A 1043 -27.33 53.83 -31.48
N ASP A 1044 -26.84 52.66 -31.07
CA ASP A 1044 -26.58 52.29 -29.67
C ASP A 1044 -25.11 52.45 -29.22
N ILE A 1045 -24.33 53.36 -29.82
CA ILE A 1045 -22.87 53.50 -29.55
C ILE A 1045 -22.55 53.59 -28.03
N TRP A 1046 -23.44 54.13 -27.22
CA TRP A 1046 -23.30 54.19 -25.76
C TRP A 1046 -23.13 52.80 -25.10
N LEU A 1047 -23.85 51.77 -25.58
CA LEU A 1047 -23.71 50.38 -25.10
C LEU A 1047 -22.31 49.82 -25.43
N ALA A 1048 -21.74 50.14 -26.60
CA ALA A 1048 -20.37 49.78 -26.95
C ALA A 1048 -19.34 50.51 -26.06
N ILE A 1049 -19.57 51.79 -25.74
CA ILE A 1049 -18.74 52.56 -24.80
C ILE A 1049 -18.78 51.91 -23.40
N CYS A 1050 -19.96 51.59 -22.87
CA CYS A 1050 -20.07 50.89 -21.58
C CYS A 1050 -19.35 49.53 -21.58
N ALA A 1051 -19.51 48.72 -22.64
CA ALA A 1051 -18.83 47.43 -22.77
C ALA A 1051 -17.29 47.58 -22.80
N THR A 1052 -16.76 48.62 -23.46
CA THR A 1052 -15.31 48.86 -23.54
C THR A 1052 -14.72 49.43 -22.24
N ILE A 1053 -15.47 50.23 -21.48
CA ILE A 1053 -15.07 50.67 -20.13
C ILE A 1053 -14.99 49.47 -19.17
N ILE A 1054 -15.99 48.58 -19.19
CA ILE A 1054 -16.01 47.37 -18.35
C ILE A 1054 -14.88 46.41 -18.75
N GLY A 1055 -14.72 46.12 -20.05
CA GLY A 1055 -13.63 45.28 -20.55
C GLY A 1055 -12.25 45.87 -20.23
N GLY A 1056 -12.06 47.17 -20.46
CA GLY A 1056 -10.80 47.87 -20.23
C GLY A 1056 -10.39 47.90 -18.75
N THR A 1057 -11.33 48.10 -17.82
CA THR A 1057 -11.04 48.08 -16.38
C THR A 1057 -10.69 46.68 -15.87
N ILE A 1058 -11.37 45.63 -16.36
CA ILE A 1058 -11.03 44.23 -16.06
C ILE A 1058 -9.63 43.87 -16.61
N MET A 1059 -9.29 44.31 -17.83
CA MET A 1059 -7.95 44.13 -18.38
C MET A 1059 -6.87 44.87 -17.61
N LEU A 1060 -7.08 46.16 -17.31
CA LEU A 1060 -6.06 46.99 -16.66
C LEU A 1060 -5.75 46.50 -15.24
N THR A 1061 -6.78 46.04 -14.52
CA THR A 1061 -6.61 45.44 -13.19
C THR A 1061 -5.91 44.08 -13.23
N THR A 1062 -6.27 43.18 -14.17
CA THR A 1062 -5.65 41.86 -14.29
C THR A 1062 -4.20 41.92 -14.79
N ILE A 1063 -3.92 42.72 -15.83
CA ILE A 1063 -2.55 42.97 -16.32
C ILE A 1063 -1.73 43.71 -15.25
N GLY A 1064 -2.30 44.72 -14.60
CA GLY A 1064 -1.67 45.47 -13.52
C GLY A 1064 -1.25 44.59 -12.34
N ALA A 1065 -2.14 43.72 -11.85
CA ALA A 1065 -1.84 42.79 -10.77
C ALA A 1065 -0.74 41.78 -11.15
N MET A 1066 -0.77 41.24 -12.37
CA MET A 1066 0.25 40.30 -12.85
C MET A 1066 1.62 40.98 -13.00
N CYS A 1067 1.67 42.17 -13.58
CA CYS A 1067 2.89 42.99 -13.65
C CYS A 1067 3.43 43.34 -12.27
N TYR A 1068 2.57 43.73 -11.32
CA TYR A 1068 2.95 44.01 -9.93
C TYR A 1068 3.61 42.80 -9.26
N CYS A 1069 3.01 41.61 -9.36
CA CYS A 1069 3.57 40.37 -8.82
C CYS A 1069 4.95 40.04 -9.42
N VAL A 1070 5.12 40.19 -10.75
CA VAL A 1070 6.41 39.96 -11.44
C VAL A 1070 7.47 40.99 -11.03
N VAL A 1071 7.08 42.25 -10.83
CA VAL A 1071 8.00 43.32 -10.37
C VAL A 1071 8.40 43.12 -8.91
N MET A 1072 7.46 42.81 -8.01
CA MET A 1072 7.76 42.52 -6.61
C MET A 1072 8.74 41.34 -6.46
N HIS A 1073 8.50 40.22 -7.18
CA HIS A 1073 9.41 39.07 -7.15
C HIS A 1073 10.81 39.43 -7.69
N ARG A 1074 10.94 40.34 -8.67
CA ARG A 1074 12.23 40.85 -9.15
C ARG A 1074 12.95 41.74 -8.12
N ILE A 1075 12.20 42.54 -7.36
CA ILE A 1075 12.73 43.38 -6.26
C ILE A 1075 13.19 42.51 -5.09
N GLU A 1076 12.47 41.43 -4.78
CA GLU A 1076 12.88 40.47 -3.77
C GLU A 1076 14.15 39.71 -4.20
N GLU A 1077 14.24 39.28 -5.47
CA GLU A 1077 15.44 38.64 -6.01
C GLU A 1077 16.66 39.60 -6.13
N SER A 1078 16.45 40.93 -6.17
CA SER A 1078 17.54 41.91 -6.12
C SER A 1078 18.00 42.22 -4.70
N LYS A 1079 17.08 42.34 -3.73
CA LYS A 1079 17.39 42.41 -2.29
C LYS A 1079 18.16 41.17 -1.79
N LEU A 1080 17.80 39.99 -2.28
CA LEU A 1080 18.55 38.74 -2.02
C LEU A 1080 19.96 38.71 -2.64
N LYS A 1081 20.26 39.57 -3.62
CA LYS A 1081 21.61 39.73 -4.21
C LYS A 1081 22.44 40.75 -3.44
N SER A 1082 21.89 41.87 -2.97
CA SER A 1082 22.63 42.84 -2.14
C SER A 1082 23.05 42.24 -0.80
N LEU A 1083 22.12 41.56 -0.09
CA LEU A 1083 22.39 40.88 1.18
C LEU A 1083 23.49 39.79 1.09
N ARG A 1084 23.73 39.22 -0.09
CA ARG A 1084 24.86 38.30 -0.33
C ARG A 1084 26.18 39.04 -0.58
N LYS A 1085 26.15 40.24 -1.19
CA LYS A 1085 27.34 41.04 -1.56
C LYS A 1085 27.94 41.81 -0.38
N GLU A 1086 27.13 42.19 0.60
CA GLU A 1086 27.61 42.74 1.88
C GLU A 1086 28.31 41.66 2.71
N ARG A 1087 27.70 40.47 2.80
CA ARG A 1087 28.21 39.33 3.58
C ARG A 1087 29.52 38.74 3.06
N SER A 1088 29.94 39.09 1.83
CA SER A 1088 31.24 38.73 1.25
C SER A 1088 32.35 39.78 1.48
N LYS A 1089 32.05 40.96 2.05
CA LYS A 1089 33.07 41.98 2.37
C LYS A 1089 33.63 41.89 3.80
N SER A 1090 33.06 41.05 4.66
CA SER A 1090 33.32 41.07 6.11
C SER A 1090 33.78 39.71 6.67
N LYS A 1091 34.92 39.21 6.17
CA LYS A 1091 35.91 38.48 7.00
C LYS A 1091 37.26 38.30 6.29
N SER A 1092 38.33 38.42 7.08
CA SER A 1092 39.73 38.25 6.68
C SER A 1092 40.20 36.79 6.81
N PHE A 1093 41.43 36.55 6.33
CA PHE A 1093 42.13 35.25 6.23
C PHE A 1093 42.07 34.35 7.48
N SER A 1094 41.81 33.06 7.24
CA SER A 1094 42.68 31.96 7.68
C SER A 1094 42.44 30.73 6.79
N LEU A 1095 43.51 29.99 6.45
CA LEU A 1095 43.53 29.04 5.34
C LEU A 1095 43.61 27.58 5.82
N SER A 1096 42.45 26.92 5.99
CA SER A 1096 42.38 25.44 6.13
C SER A 1096 40.97 24.87 5.96
N HIS A 1097 40.14 25.43 5.06
CA HIS A 1097 38.86 24.82 4.71
C HIS A 1097 38.57 24.94 3.21
N MET A 1098 38.55 23.82 2.48
CA MET A 1098 37.90 23.80 1.17
C MET A 1098 36.38 24.00 1.39
N PRO A 1099 35.74 24.96 0.69
CA PRO A 1099 34.29 25.08 0.73
C PRO A 1099 33.65 23.95 -0.07
N SER A 1100 32.69 23.24 0.54
CA SER A 1100 32.02 22.12 -0.14
C SER A 1100 31.18 22.62 -1.34
N GLU A 1101 31.25 21.92 -2.48
CA GLU A 1101 30.50 22.25 -3.71
C GLU A 1101 28.98 22.40 -3.47
N SER A 1102 28.45 21.76 -2.42
CA SER A 1102 27.06 21.83 -1.96
C SER A 1102 26.54 23.26 -1.75
N GLU A 1103 27.37 24.19 -1.24
CA GLU A 1103 26.92 25.56 -0.98
C GLU A 1103 26.84 26.39 -2.27
N ILE A 1104 27.74 26.15 -3.23
CA ILE A 1104 27.73 26.79 -4.54
C ILE A 1104 26.50 26.34 -5.33
N LEU A 1105 26.20 25.03 -5.37
CA LEU A 1105 25.00 24.52 -6.06
C LEU A 1105 23.69 25.06 -5.46
N ASN A 1106 23.55 25.08 -4.13
CA ASN A 1106 22.35 25.63 -3.48
C ASN A 1106 22.17 27.13 -3.77
N GLY A 1107 23.28 27.86 -3.97
CA GLY A 1107 23.28 29.28 -4.35
C GLY A 1107 22.66 29.56 -5.72
N GLU A 1108 22.77 28.64 -6.69
CA GLU A 1108 22.18 28.73 -8.03
C GLU A 1108 20.79 28.09 -8.14
N PHE A 1109 20.55 26.93 -7.50
CA PHE A 1109 19.30 26.19 -7.72
C PHE A 1109 18.05 26.96 -7.26
N ASN A 1110 18.12 27.66 -6.12
CA ASN A 1110 16.99 28.44 -5.61
C ASN A 1110 16.65 29.66 -6.50
N LYS A 1111 17.57 30.18 -7.33
CA LYS A 1111 17.28 31.26 -8.30
C LYS A 1111 16.38 30.82 -9.46
N ARG A 1112 16.12 29.51 -9.63
CA ARG A 1112 15.46 28.96 -10.84
C ARG A 1112 14.12 28.28 -10.58
N MET A 1113 13.59 28.33 -9.37
CA MET A 1113 12.40 27.53 -8.98
C MET A 1113 11.05 28.28 -9.06
N TYR A 1114 11.05 29.61 -9.13
CA TYR A 1114 9.83 30.46 -9.15
C TYR A 1114 9.75 31.39 -10.38
N ALA A 1115 10.45 31.03 -11.46
CA ALA A 1115 10.40 31.70 -12.75
C ALA A 1115 10.30 30.65 -13.87
N LEU A 1116 9.10 30.05 -13.97
CA LEU A 1116 8.59 29.24 -15.07
C LEU A 1116 7.08 29.43 -15.13
#